data_AF-A0AAU1CE81-F1
#
_entry.id   AF-A0AAU1CE81-F1
#
_cell.length_a   1.000
_cell.length_b   1.000
_cell.length_c   1.000
_cell.angle_alpha   90.00
_cell.angle_beta   90.00
_cell.angle_gamma   90.00
#
_symmetry.space_group_name_H-M   'P 1'
#
loop_
_entity.id
_entity.type
_entity.pdbx_description
1 polymer ?
#
loop_
_entity_poly.entity_id
_entity_poly.type
_entity_poly.pdbx_seq_one_letter_code
_entity_poly.pdbx_strand_id
1 'polypeptide(L)'
;MSTQCQRPACEGGYEDMGGGELYCDTCGLAPVVSPVGSPLFERSRELGDGMVSSPPTGVAVGGRGSRGSNSASARSSSQSSSRASSRSSSRSSTSRRSVSGRLSRSLSLSGRTGAQSVSVRSSAKSANTSGRNRLGAGLVQVPDVPRPDPRTAVMENPEVPERKRFCSRSDCGAPVGRARGDRPGRTEGFCTKCGHPYSFVPKLEAGDVVHGQYEVAGCLAHGGLGWVYLAVDKAVSDRWVVLKGLLDTGDQDAMAAAISERRFLAEIEHSNIVRIYNFVEHLDQRTGSLDGYIVMEYVGGKSLKEIANERRTPAGKRDPLPVEQACAFGIEALEALGHLHSRNLLYCDFKVDNAIQTEDQLKLIDMGAVRRMDDEESAIYGTVGYQAPEVAELGPSVASDLYTVARTLAVLTFDFQGYTNVFVDSLPDPDNIEVFRSYESFYRLLVRATDPDPARRFASAAEMAEQLTGVLREVVSLQSGRPRPALSTLFGAELRVTDTELFADGAGEVSRLGARAAAGSGGRFGRRGGTSAAAPAAATPPGGIPGALPAGPPPASPTGAAPVPTAATHVRTPGGAGTGPGPLPYAPAASVPAPRSPVPSPGAAPVPAGSGAPRLGGLDVRGTSLALPVPRVDASDPNAGFLAGVMASAPAELIAALQAVPAASLETRLRELRAYLEMGDPAAAAQTLAALEGQHADDWRVVWYRGLTSLVNGDKENAALSFDAVYDAFPGEPAPKLALGICAEVLGQLDNAAEYYRLVWLTDPSFVSAAFGLARVQIAAGDRSSAVRTLESVPEASIHYTAARIAAVRARLRERAPQEPLMADLTAASAQVSALSGLGLDAVRRERLSTEVLGTALDWVLSGSPSGPQPAGTRGPGTLLGSELDERGLRFGLERAYRMLARLAEPGAERIELVERANRFRPRTWV
;
A
#
# COMPACT_ATOMS: atom_id res chain seq x y z
N MET A 1 -52.95 18.55 37.31
CA MET A 1 -52.60 17.17 36.88
C MET A 1 -52.24 16.37 38.11
N SER A 2 -52.36 15.04 38.09
CA SER A 2 -51.76 14.22 39.16
C SER A 2 -50.25 14.39 39.11
N THR A 3 -49.64 14.77 40.23
CA THR A 3 -48.18 14.67 40.37
C THR A 3 -47.74 13.24 40.65
N GLN A 4 -48.62 12.32 41.06
CA GLN A 4 -48.31 10.89 41.21
C GLN A 4 -48.45 10.11 39.90
N CYS A 5 -47.57 9.12 39.76
CA CYS A 5 -47.40 8.23 38.63
C CYS A 5 -48.64 7.32 38.43
N GLN A 6 -49.20 7.26 37.22
CA GLN A 6 -50.46 6.55 36.92
C GLN A 6 -50.27 5.04 36.68
N ARG A 7 -49.14 4.46 37.08
CA ARG A 7 -48.81 3.04 36.84
C ARG A 7 -49.03 2.22 38.12
N PRO A 8 -49.69 1.05 38.05
CA PRO A 8 -49.80 0.14 39.18
C PRO A 8 -48.42 -0.18 39.78
N ALA A 9 -48.35 -0.28 41.11
CA ALA A 9 -47.13 -0.53 41.88
C ALA A 9 -45.98 0.49 41.70
N CYS A 10 -46.23 1.69 41.18
CA CYS A 10 -45.23 2.77 41.11
C CYS A 10 -45.63 3.97 41.99
N GLU A 11 -45.00 4.09 43.17
CA GLU A 11 -45.32 5.15 44.16
C GLU A 11 -44.86 6.57 43.77
N GLY A 12 -44.01 6.67 42.74
CA GLY A 12 -43.34 7.89 42.31
C GLY A 12 -44.22 9.03 41.80
N GLY A 13 -43.58 10.15 41.48
CA GLY A 13 -44.20 11.34 40.89
C GLY A 13 -43.67 11.74 39.52
N TYR A 14 -44.46 12.50 38.75
CA TYR A 14 -44.08 13.07 37.46
C TYR A 14 -43.32 14.39 37.64
N GLU A 15 -42.06 14.44 37.19
CA GLU A 15 -41.18 15.61 37.17
C GLU A 15 -40.83 16.00 35.73
N ASP A 16 -40.53 17.28 35.43
CA ASP A 16 -40.04 17.70 34.11
C ASP A 16 -38.60 17.19 33.93
N MET A 17 -38.38 16.30 32.97
CA MET A 17 -37.06 15.73 32.71
C MET A 17 -36.19 16.59 31.78
N GLY A 18 -36.69 17.75 31.35
CA GLY A 18 -36.01 18.68 30.45
C GLY A 18 -36.62 18.63 29.06
N GLY A 19 -37.09 19.79 28.58
CA GLY A 19 -37.82 19.93 27.32
C GLY A 19 -39.30 20.30 27.49
N GLY A 20 -39.81 20.35 28.73
CA GLY A 20 -41.23 20.62 29.01
C GLY A 20 -42.10 19.38 29.04
N GLU A 21 -41.50 18.18 29.00
CA GLU A 21 -42.18 16.90 29.10
C GLU A 21 -41.99 16.28 30.49
N LEU A 22 -43.11 15.86 31.09
CA LEU A 22 -43.15 15.21 32.38
C LEU A 22 -42.85 13.71 32.27
N TYR A 23 -42.00 13.17 33.16
CA TYR A 23 -41.72 11.74 33.28
C TYR A 23 -41.59 11.33 34.75
N CYS A 24 -41.88 10.07 35.05
CA CYS A 24 -41.97 9.55 36.40
C CYS A 24 -40.58 9.38 37.06
N ASP A 25 -40.40 9.95 38.25
CA ASP A 25 -39.17 9.95 39.08
C ASP A 25 -38.71 8.53 39.48
N THR A 26 -39.62 7.57 39.42
CA THR A 26 -39.44 6.17 39.82
C THR A 26 -39.40 5.27 38.58
N CYS A 27 -40.54 4.99 37.91
CA CYS A 27 -40.54 4.09 36.73
C CYS A 27 -40.09 4.72 35.40
N GLY A 28 -39.94 6.05 35.32
CA GLY A 28 -39.39 6.72 34.12
C GLY A 28 -40.34 6.89 32.95
N LEU A 29 -41.60 6.44 33.06
CA LEU A 29 -42.62 6.61 32.03
C LEU A 29 -43.25 8.02 32.06
N ALA A 30 -43.67 8.52 30.90
CA ALA A 30 -44.48 9.74 30.79
C ALA A 30 -45.92 9.54 31.33
N PRO A 31 -46.67 10.63 31.61
CA PRO A 31 -48.10 10.58 31.93
C PRO A 31 -48.92 9.77 30.92
N VAL A 32 -49.88 9.01 31.45
CA VAL A 32 -50.93 8.38 30.63
C VAL A 32 -51.92 9.49 30.27
N VAL A 33 -51.77 10.02 29.06
CA VAL A 33 -52.56 11.16 28.55
C VAL A 33 -53.93 10.67 28.07
N SER A 34 -54.94 10.75 28.95
CA SER A 34 -56.34 10.61 28.52
C SER A 34 -56.72 11.79 27.61
N PRO A 35 -57.36 11.56 26.45
CA PRO A 35 -57.61 12.61 25.46
C PRO A 35 -58.81 13.51 25.82
N VAL A 36 -58.65 14.35 26.84
CA VAL A 36 -59.67 15.34 27.29
C VAL A 36 -58.99 16.66 27.64
N GLY A 37 -58.98 17.64 26.72
CA GLY A 37 -58.37 18.95 27.01
C GLY A 37 -58.04 19.86 25.82
N SER A 38 -59.04 20.24 25.01
CA SER A 38 -58.92 21.38 24.07
C SER A 38 -60.29 22.01 23.80
N PRO A 39 -60.50 23.31 24.08
CA PRO A 39 -61.84 23.90 24.13
C PRO A 39 -62.25 24.59 22.81
N LEU A 40 -62.68 23.81 21.81
CA LEU A 40 -63.41 24.32 20.64
C LEU A 40 -64.54 23.36 20.21
N PHE A 41 -65.68 23.95 19.82
CA PHE A 41 -66.93 23.33 19.33
C PHE A 41 -67.77 22.49 20.32
N GLU A 42 -68.79 23.15 20.88
CA GLU A 42 -70.02 22.50 21.33
C GLU A 42 -70.97 22.17 20.15
N ARG A 43 -71.98 21.34 20.45
CA ARG A 43 -73.16 20.94 19.64
C ARG A 43 -72.83 19.91 18.54
N SER A 44 -73.46 18.73 18.52
CA SER A 44 -74.83 18.41 18.92
C SER A 44 -75.01 17.08 19.66
N ARG A 45 -76.17 16.94 20.33
CA ARG A 45 -76.75 15.66 20.81
C ARG A 45 -77.18 14.78 19.60
N GLU A 46 -77.58 13.50 19.72
CA GLU A 46 -78.24 12.78 20.83
C GLU A 46 -78.18 11.24 20.68
N LEU A 47 -78.58 10.49 21.73
CA LEU A 47 -78.96 9.05 21.78
C LEU A 47 -77.88 7.93 21.65
N GLY A 48 -77.93 6.97 22.59
CA GLY A 48 -77.54 5.56 22.37
C GLY A 48 -76.60 4.91 23.41
N ASP A 49 -77.12 4.05 24.30
CA ASP A 49 -76.31 3.14 25.12
C ASP A 49 -75.73 1.96 24.30
N GLY A 50 -74.51 1.52 24.63
CA GLY A 50 -73.86 0.35 24.01
C GLY A 50 -72.57 -0.08 24.73
N MET A 51 -72.34 -1.38 24.87
CA MET A 51 -71.22 -1.93 25.65
C MET A 51 -69.85 -1.89 24.94
N VAL A 52 -68.80 -1.97 25.77
CA VAL A 52 -67.38 -1.86 25.39
C VAL A 52 -66.90 -2.99 24.47
N SER A 53 -66.20 -2.64 23.40
CA SER A 53 -65.23 -3.49 22.69
C SER A 53 -64.29 -2.60 21.86
N SER A 54 -62.97 -2.72 22.07
CA SER A 54 -61.96 -1.84 21.44
C SER A 54 -61.00 -2.60 20.53
N PRO A 55 -60.86 -2.16 19.27
CA PRO A 55 -59.63 -2.35 18.49
C PRO A 55 -59.11 -0.94 18.03
N PRO A 56 -58.19 -0.76 17.06
CA PRO A 56 -56.95 -0.03 17.35
C PRO A 56 -56.78 1.29 16.58
N THR A 57 -55.82 2.11 16.99
CA THR A 57 -55.41 3.33 16.27
C THR A 57 -53.90 3.42 16.09
N GLY A 58 -53.46 3.37 14.83
CA GLY A 58 -52.22 4.02 14.37
C GLY A 58 -52.52 5.41 13.78
N VAL A 59 -51.48 6.20 13.48
CA VAL A 59 -51.61 7.54 12.89
C VAL A 59 -50.59 7.72 11.77
N ALA A 60 -51.03 8.23 10.61
CA ALA A 60 -50.22 8.63 9.47
C ALA A 60 -50.05 10.17 9.42
N VAL A 61 -49.36 10.79 8.44
CA VAL A 61 -49.91 11.29 7.15
C VAL A 61 -48.79 12.17 6.54
N GLY A 62 -48.58 12.33 5.23
CA GLY A 62 -49.27 11.81 4.05
C GLY A 62 -49.54 12.89 2.97
N GLY A 63 -50.27 12.53 1.90
CA GLY A 63 -50.74 13.44 0.84
C GLY A 63 -49.99 13.29 -0.50
N ARG A 64 -50.57 13.62 -1.67
CA ARG A 64 -51.95 14.06 -2.01
C ARG A 64 -52.38 13.42 -3.34
N GLY A 65 -53.68 13.17 -3.51
CA GLY A 65 -54.27 12.73 -4.79
C GLY A 65 -55.20 13.77 -5.43
N SER A 66 -55.66 13.51 -6.65
CA SER A 66 -56.74 14.26 -7.30
C SER A 66 -57.82 13.32 -7.87
N ARG A 67 -59.05 13.84 -7.94
CA ARG A 67 -60.31 13.21 -8.42
C ARG A 67 -60.17 12.85 -9.92
N GLY A 68 -60.91 11.93 -10.53
CA GLY A 68 -62.16 11.18 -10.27
C GLY A 68 -62.62 10.62 -11.64
N SER A 69 -63.74 9.92 -11.86
CA SER A 69 -64.86 9.45 -11.03
C SER A 69 -65.59 8.31 -11.79
N ASN A 70 -66.26 7.39 -11.09
CA ASN A 70 -66.97 6.26 -11.74
C ASN A 70 -68.27 6.68 -12.46
N SER A 71 -68.52 6.09 -13.62
CA SER A 71 -69.86 5.86 -14.18
C SER A 71 -69.89 4.54 -14.95
N ALA A 72 -71.04 3.86 -14.98
CA ALA A 72 -71.16 2.52 -15.55
C ALA A 72 -71.85 2.54 -16.92
N SER A 73 -71.39 1.68 -17.83
CA SER A 73 -72.16 1.17 -18.99
C SER A 73 -71.50 -0.07 -19.57
N ALA A 74 -72.27 -0.87 -20.31
CA ALA A 74 -71.84 -2.16 -20.83
C ALA A 74 -71.91 -2.21 -22.36
N ARG A 75 -71.18 -3.18 -22.94
CA ARG A 75 -71.48 -3.99 -24.16
C ARG A 75 -70.34 -4.10 -25.20
N SER A 76 -70.06 -5.36 -25.54
CA SER A 76 -69.78 -5.93 -26.86
C SER A 76 -68.52 -5.57 -27.67
N SER A 77 -67.89 -6.65 -28.20
CA SER A 77 -66.99 -6.74 -29.38
C SER A 77 -65.71 -5.89 -29.35
N SER A 78 -64.54 -6.33 -29.84
CA SER A 78 -63.99 -7.59 -30.40
C SER A 78 -62.46 -7.34 -30.57
N GLN A 79 -61.53 -8.24 -30.92
CA GLN A 79 -61.52 -9.56 -31.55
C GLN A 79 -60.13 -10.23 -31.24
N SER A 80 -59.92 -11.51 -31.60
CA SER A 80 -58.62 -12.21 -31.87
C SER A 80 -57.30 -11.64 -31.30
N SER A 81 -56.38 -12.39 -30.66
CA SER A 81 -56.01 -13.83 -30.76
C SER A 81 -55.01 -14.15 -29.61
N SER A 82 -54.95 -15.31 -28.92
CA SER A 82 -54.63 -16.71 -29.31
C SER A 82 -53.29 -16.83 -30.06
N ARG A 83 -52.26 -17.61 -29.66
CA ARG A 83 -52.10 -18.75 -28.71
C ARG A 83 -50.73 -18.59 -28.00
N ALA A 84 -50.41 -19.10 -26.81
CA ALA A 84 -50.75 -20.33 -26.07
C ALA A 84 -49.99 -21.61 -26.49
N SER A 85 -48.79 -21.83 -25.93
CA SER A 85 -48.07 -23.11 -25.67
C SER A 85 -46.92 -22.78 -24.69
N SER A 86 -46.66 -23.38 -23.51
CA SER A 86 -46.92 -24.73 -22.94
C SER A 86 -46.10 -25.83 -23.65
N ARG A 87 -45.39 -26.77 -23.01
CA ARG A 87 -45.30 -27.27 -21.61
C ARG A 87 -43.94 -28.02 -21.48
N SER A 88 -43.10 -27.87 -20.46
CA SER A 88 -43.18 -28.30 -19.05
C SER A 88 -42.48 -29.64 -18.73
N SER A 89 -41.67 -29.63 -17.65
CA SER A 89 -41.36 -30.78 -16.77
C SER A 89 -40.42 -31.89 -17.35
N SER A 90 -39.76 -32.75 -16.56
CA SER A 90 -39.97 -33.06 -15.13
C SER A 90 -38.74 -33.67 -14.41
N ARG A 91 -38.71 -33.55 -13.07
CA ARG A 91 -38.22 -34.52 -12.04
C ARG A 91 -36.81 -35.13 -12.21
N SER A 92 -35.80 -34.85 -11.36
CA SER A 92 -35.66 -35.00 -9.88
C SER A 92 -35.45 -36.43 -9.35
N SER A 93 -34.29 -36.71 -8.73
CA SER A 93 -34.16 -37.42 -7.42
C SER A 93 -32.71 -37.75 -7.01
N THR A 94 -32.35 -37.46 -5.75
CA THR A 94 -31.40 -38.19 -4.84
C THR A 94 -29.97 -38.63 -5.27
N SER A 95 -28.97 -38.78 -4.39
CA SER A 95 -28.67 -38.21 -3.05
C SER A 95 -27.29 -38.72 -2.53
N ARG A 96 -26.73 -38.06 -1.50
CA ARG A 96 -25.80 -38.59 -0.46
C ARG A 96 -24.31 -38.89 -0.79
N ARG A 97 -23.46 -38.20 -0.01
CA ARG A 97 -22.35 -38.69 0.83
C ARG A 97 -20.94 -39.06 0.25
N SER A 98 -20.01 -38.13 0.46
CA SER A 98 -18.92 -38.21 1.47
C SER A 98 -17.57 -38.91 1.19
N VAL A 99 -16.56 -38.35 1.89
CA VAL A 99 -15.23 -38.89 2.30
C VAL A 99 -14.01 -38.63 1.40
N SER A 100 -13.01 -38.06 2.08
CA SER A 100 -11.61 -37.78 1.76
C SER A 100 -10.83 -38.80 0.93
N GLY A 101 -9.77 -38.33 0.24
CA GLY A 101 -8.72 -39.23 -0.23
C GLY A 101 -7.50 -38.55 -0.87
N ARG A 102 -6.33 -38.70 -0.24
CA ARG A 102 -5.01 -38.40 -0.85
C ARG A 102 -4.80 -39.30 -2.08
N LEU A 103 -4.07 -38.82 -3.10
CA LEU A 103 -2.77 -39.41 -3.48
C LEU A 103 -2.07 -38.62 -4.58
N SER A 104 -0.74 -38.65 -4.54
CA SER A 104 0.16 -38.26 -5.64
C SER A 104 0.83 -39.52 -6.20
N ARG A 105 1.52 -39.38 -7.36
CA ARG A 105 2.20 -40.44 -8.15
C ARG A 105 1.26 -41.25 -9.05
N SER A 106 1.68 -41.72 -10.22
CA SER A 106 2.84 -41.35 -11.06
C SER A 106 2.75 -42.04 -12.42
N LEU A 107 3.09 -41.34 -13.51
CA LEU A 107 3.55 -41.99 -14.75
C LEU A 107 4.82 -41.29 -15.25
N SER A 108 5.84 -42.08 -15.49
CA SER A 108 7.14 -41.68 -16.02
C SER A 108 7.44 -42.46 -17.28
N LEU A 109 7.82 -41.80 -18.38
CA LEU A 109 8.60 -42.43 -19.44
C LEU A 109 9.50 -41.39 -20.13
N SER A 110 10.59 -41.86 -20.74
CA SER A 110 11.79 -41.05 -21.00
C SER A 110 11.74 -40.16 -22.25
N GLY A 111 12.35 -38.97 -22.15
CA GLY A 111 12.84 -38.17 -23.27
C GLY A 111 13.95 -37.23 -22.79
N ARG A 112 15.14 -37.27 -23.40
CA ARG A 112 16.33 -36.50 -22.95
C ARG A 112 16.71 -35.39 -23.93
N THR A 113 16.43 -34.15 -23.56
CA THR A 113 17.22 -32.96 -23.92
C THR A 113 17.49 -32.15 -22.65
N GLY A 114 18.66 -31.52 -22.55
CA GLY A 114 19.15 -30.98 -21.28
C GLY A 114 18.99 -29.47 -21.13
N ALA A 115 18.12 -29.04 -20.21
CA ALA A 115 18.14 -27.69 -19.63
C ALA A 115 18.45 -27.82 -18.12
N GLN A 116 19.35 -26.99 -17.59
CA GLN A 116 19.84 -27.12 -16.22
C GLN A 116 18.95 -26.35 -15.23
N SER A 117 18.01 -27.05 -14.59
CA SER A 117 17.26 -26.50 -13.45
C SER A 117 18.16 -26.40 -12.21
N VAL A 118 18.56 -25.19 -11.82
CA VAL A 118 19.37 -24.96 -10.62
C VAL A 118 18.53 -25.19 -9.35
N SER A 119 18.60 -26.39 -8.77
CA SER A 119 17.92 -26.68 -7.50
C SER A 119 18.68 -26.04 -6.34
N VAL A 120 18.19 -24.91 -5.83
CA VAL A 120 18.73 -24.27 -4.61
C VAL A 120 18.41 -25.14 -3.40
N ARG A 121 19.29 -26.10 -3.09
CA ARG A 121 19.23 -26.92 -1.87
C ARG A 121 19.76 -26.11 -0.69
N SER A 122 18.94 -25.22 -0.16
CA SER A 122 19.18 -24.53 1.11
C SER A 122 19.35 -25.57 2.23
N SER A 123 20.62 -25.85 2.56
CA SER A 123 21.00 -26.89 3.53
C SER A 123 20.86 -26.36 4.97
N ALA A 124 19.66 -25.89 5.30
CA ALA A 124 19.29 -25.47 6.63
C ALA A 124 19.29 -26.69 7.56
N LYS A 125 20.25 -26.74 8.49
CA LYS A 125 20.27 -27.75 9.55
C LYS A 125 19.01 -27.56 10.41
N SER A 126 18.15 -28.57 10.49
CA SER A 126 16.97 -28.54 11.36
C SER A 126 17.35 -28.52 12.83
N ALA A 127 17.53 -27.33 13.39
CA ALA A 127 17.30 -27.10 14.81
C ALA A 127 15.79 -27.25 15.05
N ASN A 128 15.42 -28.11 16.01
CA ASN A 128 14.03 -28.48 16.24
C ASN A 128 13.34 -27.45 17.14
N THR A 129 13.02 -26.27 16.60
CA THR A 129 12.23 -25.25 17.29
C THR A 129 10.74 -25.59 17.19
N SER A 130 10.21 -26.20 18.26
CA SER A 130 8.76 -26.35 18.44
C SER A 130 8.11 -24.97 18.67
N GLY A 131 6.93 -24.75 18.09
CA GLY A 131 6.27 -23.44 18.06
C GLY A 131 6.55 -22.68 16.76
N ARG A 132 5.52 -22.58 15.91
CA ARG A 132 5.47 -21.63 14.80
C ARG A 132 4.30 -20.69 15.07
N ASN A 133 4.59 -19.49 15.55
CA ASN A 133 3.59 -18.42 15.63
C ASN A 133 3.01 -18.19 14.21
N ARG A 134 1.69 -18.20 14.10
CA ARG A 134 0.97 -17.98 12.84
C ARG A 134 0.85 -16.50 12.50
N LEU A 135 0.53 -15.68 13.50
CA LEU A 135 0.45 -14.23 13.38
C LEU A 135 1.67 -13.63 12.67
N GLY A 136 1.39 -12.87 11.61
CA GLY A 136 2.42 -12.16 10.83
C GLY A 136 3.18 -13.03 9.84
N ALA A 137 2.63 -14.20 9.44
CA ALA A 137 3.13 -15.05 8.35
C ALA A 137 4.61 -15.48 8.48
N GLY A 138 5.15 -15.53 9.70
CA GLY A 138 6.58 -15.80 9.97
C GLY A 138 7.54 -14.65 9.58
N LEU A 139 7.01 -13.48 9.21
CA LEU A 139 7.79 -12.26 8.98
C LEU A 139 8.04 -11.49 10.28
N VAL A 140 7.03 -11.46 11.16
CA VAL A 140 6.96 -10.71 12.43
C VAL A 140 6.92 -11.66 13.62
N GLN A 141 7.43 -11.21 14.77
CA GLN A 141 7.15 -11.84 16.06
C GLN A 141 6.15 -10.97 16.82
N VAL A 142 4.87 -11.34 16.76
CA VAL A 142 3.84 -10.77 17.65
C VAL A 142 3.98 -11.45 19.02
N PRO A 143 4.00 -10.70 20.15
CA PRO A 143 4.06 -11.32 21.48
C PRO A 143 2.81 -12.15 21.78
N ASP A 144 2.99 -13.38 22.29
CA ASP A 144 1.89 -14.28 22.60
C ASP A 144 1.01 -13.72 23.73
N VAL A 145 -0.31 -13.77 23.55
CA VAL A 145 -1.27 -13.46 24.62
C VAL A 145 -1.73 -14.77 25.26
N PRO A 146 -1.32 -15.09 26.51
CA PRO A 146 -1.69 -16.34 27.15
C PRO A 146 -3.19 -16.41 27.41
N ARG A 147 -3.79 -17.60 27.26
CA ARG A 147 -5.17 -17.84 27.68
C ARG A 147 -5.27 -17.84 29.21
N PRO A 148 -6.04 -16.92 29.83
CA PRO A 148 -6.32 -16.99 31.26
C PRO A 148 -7.28 -18.14 31.58
N ASP A 149 -7.39 -18.53 32.85
CA ASP A 149 -8.55 -19.34 33.30
C ASP A 149 -9.82 -18.52 33.02
N PRO A 150 -10.81 -19.06 32.26
CA PRO A 150 -12.03 -18.32 31.93
C PRO A 150 -12.74 -17.73 33.14
N ARG A 151 -12.66 -18.37 34.31
CA ARG A 151 -13.22 -17.86 35.58
C ARG A 151 -12.64 -16.50 35.98
N THR A 152 -11.38 -16.23 35.66
CA THR A 152 -10.72 -14.95 35.96
C THR A 152 -11.14 -13.80 35.05
N ALA A 153 -11.91 -14.08 33.98
CA ALA A 153 -12.53 -13.07 33.15
C ALA A 153 -13.94 -12.65 33.61
N VAL A 154 -14.51 -13.32 34.63
CA VAL A 154 -15.80 -12.93 35.22
C VAL A 154 -15.64 -11.68 36.07
N MET A 155 -16.49 -10.68 35.88
CA MET A 155 -16.47 -9.43 36.65
C MET A 155 -17.00 -9.66 38.08
N GLU A 156 -16.19 -9.31 39.09
CA GLU A 156 -16.55 -9.39 40.51
C GLU A 156 -17.77 -8.52 40.87
N ASN A 157 -17.93 -7.38 40.20
CA ASN A 157 -19.07 -6.48 40.35
C ASN A 157 -19.59 -6.05 38.95
N PRO A 158 -20.63 -6.70 38.41
CA PRO A 158 -21.15 -6.41 37.07
C PRO A 158 -22.03 -5.14 37.07
N GLU A 159 -21.40 -3.97 37.07
CA GLU A 159 -22.07 -2.67 36.91
C GLU A 159 -21.65 -1.98 35.59
N VAL A 160 -22.60 -1.36 34.88
CA VAL A 160 -22.29 -0.40 33.80
C VAL A 160 -22.11 0.99 34.40
N PRO A 161 -20.90 1.60 34.40
CA PRO A 161 -20.70 2.92 34.98
C PRO A 161 -21.49 3.98 34.18
N GLU A 162 -22.09 4.97 34.84
CA GLU A 162 -22.99 5.95 34.21
C GLU A 162 -22.47 6.55 32.89
N ARG A 163 -21.18 6.90 32.82
CA ARG A 163 -20.53 7.44 31.61
C ARG A 163 -20.60 6.54 30.37
N LYS A 164 -20.85 5.24 30.54
CA LYS A 164 -21.05 4.23 29.47
C LYS A 164 -22.52 3.91 29.18
N ARG A 165 -23.49 4.44 29.94
CA ARG A 165 -24.93 4.14 29.76
C ARG A 165 -25.48 4.94 28.58
N PHE A 166 -25.88 4.29 27.50
CA PHE A 166 -26.46 4.93 26.31
C PHE A 166 -27.68 4.15 25.82
N CYS A 167 -28.59 4.81 25.11
CA CYS A 167 -29.75 4.16 24.54
C CYS A 167 -29.33 3.15 23.46
N SER A 168 -29.78 1.91 23.60
CA SER A 168 -29.57 0.77 22.68
C SER A 168 -30.21 0.97 21.30
N ARG A 169 -31.20 1.87 21.19
CA ARG A 169 -31.88 2.16 19.92
C ARG A 169 -30.94 2.93 18.98
N SER A 170 -30.66 2.34 17.81
CA SER A 170 -29.63 2.76 16.86
C SER A 170 -29.81 4.19 16.33
N ASP A 171 -31.05 4.64 16.10
CA ASP A 171 -31.38 6.01 15.68
C ASP A 171 -31.25 7.06 16.80
N CYS A 172 -31.06 6.64 18.05
CA CYS A 172 -31.22 7.50 19.21
C CYS A 172 -29.88 7.89 19.85
N GLY A 173 -29.07 6.88 20.22
CA GLY A 173 -27.73 7.00 20.82
C GLY A 173 -27.64 7.81 22.13
N ALA A 174 -28.75 8.23 22.73
CA ALA A 174 -28.74 9.25 23.78
C ALA A 174 -28.12 8.79 25.10
N PRO A 175 -27.48 9.69 25.88
CA PRO A 175 -27.16 9.44 27.28
C PRO A 175 -28.44 9.13 28.09
N VAL A 176 -28.46 7.98 28.76
CA VAL A 176 -29.57 7.54 29.62
C VAL A 176 -29.06 7.07 30.98
N GLY A 177 -29.89 7.11 32.03
CA GLY A 177 -29.45 6.67 33.37
C GLY A 177 -28.28 7.49 33.93
N ARG A 178 -28.28 8.81 33.72
CA ARG A 178 -27.33 9.77 34.35
C ARG A 178 -27.90 10.31 35.66
N ALA A 179 -27.02 10.59 36.62
CA ALA A 179 -27.33 11.30 37.86
C ALA A 179 -27.88 12.72 37.59
N ARG A 180 -28.67 13.23 38.54
CA ARG A 180 -29.26 14.58 38.52
C ARG A 180 -29.27 15.16 39.94
N GLY A 181 -28.45 16.19 40.18
CA GLY A 181 -28.19 16.66 41.54
C GLY A 181 -27.65 15.53 42.40
N ASP A 182 -28.20 15.37 43.60
CA ASP A 182 -27.81 14.31 44.54
C ASP A 182 -28.44 12.94 44.25
N ARG A 183 -29.31 12.81 43.24
CA ARG A 183 -29.92 11.53 42.85
C ARG A 183 -29.02 10.79 41.85
N PRO A 184 -28.59 9.53 42.13
CA PRO A 184 -27.77 8.75 41.21
C PRO A 184 -28.53 8.36 39.93
N GLY A 185 -27.80 8.08 38.86
CA GLY A 185 -28.37 7.65 37.60
C GLY A 185 -28.99 6.25 37.70
N ARG A 186 -30.22 6.10 37.22
CA ARG A 186 -30.92 4.81 37.21
C ARG A 186 -30.20 3.78 36.33
N THR A 187 -30.22 2.53 36.75
CA THR A 187 -29.75 1.37 35.97
C THR A 187 -30.80 0.86 34.98
N GLU A 188 -32.08 1.18 35.19
CA GLU A 188 -33.18 0.81 34.30
C GLU A 188 -34.18 1.96 34.11
N GLY A 189 -34.95 1.92 33.03
CA GLY A 189 -36.02 2.87 32.74
C GLY A 189 -36.28 3.03 31.25
N PHE A 190 -36.71 4.23 30.84
CA PHE A 190 -37.00 4.57 29.46
C PHE A 190 -36.19 5.79 29.00
N CYS A 191 -35.74 5.78 27.75
CA CYS A 191 -34.95 6.87 27.16
C CYS A 191 -35.82 8.12 26.95
N THR A 192 -35.52 9.20 27.66
CA THR A 192 -36.26 10.48 27.61
C THR A 192 -36.17 11.22 26.26
N LYS A 193 -35.47 10.67 25.25
CA LYS A 193 -35.43 11.20 23.87
C LYS A 193 -36.33 10.41 22.90
N CYS A 194 -36.65 9.13 23.19
CA CYS A 194 -37.32 8.24 22.21
C CYS A 194 -38.27 7.19 22.80
N GLY A 195 -38.44 7.13 24.11
CA GLY A 195 -39.31 6.17 24.79
C GLY A 195 -38.84 4.71 24.77
N HIS A 196 -37.69 4.38 24.16
CA HIS A 196 -37.16 3.01 24.17
C HIS A 196 -36.72 2.60 25.59
N PRO A 197 -37.05 1.38 26.06
CA PRO A 197 -36.58 0.88 27.35
C PRO A 197 -35.05 0.76 27.38
N TYR A 198 -34.48 0.76 28.58
CA TYR A 198 -33.10 0.35 28.82
C TYR A 198 -33.00 -0.41 30.14
N SER A 199 -32.11 -1.41 30.17
CA SER A 199 -31.62 -2.02 31.40
C SER A 199 -30.11 -2.20 31.30
N PHE A 200 -29.44 -1.86 32.39
CA PHE A 200 -28.01 -2.07 32.61
C PHE A 200 -27.77 -3.07 33.76
N VAL A 201 -28.78 -3.85 34.14
CA VAL A 201 -28.73 -4.88 35.19
C VAL A 201 -28.53 -6.25 34.51
N PRO A 202 -27.71 -7.16 35.07
CA PRO A 202 -27.64 -8.53 34.58
C PRO A 202 -29.03 -9.21 34.56
N LYS A 203 -29.32 -9.95 33.48
CA LYS A 203 -30.53 -10.79 33.35
C LYS A 203 -30.32 -12.25 33.75
N LEU A 204 -29.06 -12.67 33.90
CA LEU A 204 -28.66 -14.00 34.37
C LEU A 204 -27.65 -13.83 35.52
N GLU A 205 -27.81 -14.62 36.57
CA GLU A 205 -26.92 -14.65 37.74
C GLU A 205 -26.04 -15.91 37.74
N ALA A 206 -25.02 -15.93 38.60
CA ALA A 206 -24.12 -17.07 38.72
C ALA A 206 -24.85 -18.26 39.36
N GLY A 207 -24.95 -19.38 38.63
CA GLY A 207 -25.71 -20.57 39.00
C GLY A 207 -26.98 -20.79 38.19
N ASP A 208 -27.44 -19.81 37.39
CA ASP A 208 -28.57 -20.01 36.47
C ASP A 208 -28.24 -21.08 35.41
N VAL A 209 -29.23 -21.90 35.04
CA VAL A 209 -29.05 -22.97 34.03
C VAL A 209 -29.90 -22.68 32.80
N VAL A 210 -29.33 -21.94 31.84
CA VAL A 210 -30.01 -21.59 30.59
C VAL A 210 -30.27 -22.85 29.76
N HIS A 211 -31.52 -22.98 29.28
CA HIS A 211 -32.02 -24.12 28.49
C HIS A 211 -31.72 -25.50 29.13
N GLY A 212 -31.55 -25.57 30.47
CA GLY A 212 -31.18 -26.81 31.16
C GLY A 212 -29.79 -27.38 30.78
N GLN A 213 -28.96 -26.60 30.08
CA GLN A 213 -27.68 -27.04 29.49
C GLN A 213 -26.49 -26.17 29.90
N TYR A 214 -26.67 -24.85 30.04
CA TYR A 214 -25.57 -23.90 30.22
C TYR A 214 -25.62 -23.29 31.63
N GLU A 215 -24.74 -23.73 32.52
CA GLU A 215 -24.61 -23.20 33.89
C GLU A 215 -23.80 -21.90 33.84
N VAL A 216 -24.45 -20.77 34.15
CA VAL A 216 -23.87 -19.42 34.10
C VAL A 216 -22.87 -19.24 35.25
N ALA A 217 -21.67 -18.79 34.91
CA ALA A 217 -20.62 -18.46 35.88
C ALA A 217 -20.58 -16.96 36.24
N GLY A 218 -21.19 -16.10 35.41
CA GLY A 218 -21.31 -14.65 35.63
C GLY A 218 -21.03 -13.82 34.37
N CYS A 219 -21.08 -12.50 34.51
CA CYS A 219 -20.88 -11.57 33.40
C CYS A 219 -19.39 -11.43 33.00
N LEU A 220 -19.12 -11.34 31.70
CA LEU A 220 -17.80 -11.02 31.12
C LEU A 220 -17.70 -9.56 30.66
N ALA A 221 -18.75 -9.04 30.00
CA ALA A 221 -18.75 -7.69 29.43
C ALA A 221 -20.19 -7.15 29.24
N HIS A 222 -20.31 -5.86 28.95
CA HIS A 222 -21.55 -5.22 28.49
C HIS A 222 -21.31 -4.45 27.19
N GLY A 223 -22.13 -4.70 26.17
CA GLY A 223 -22.07 -4.07 24.85
C GLY A 223 -23.39 -3.41 24.44
N GLY A 224 -23.56 -3.10 23.14
CA GLY A 224 -24.79 -2.50 22.61
C GLY A 224 -26.01 -3.44 22.62
N LEU A 225 -25.78 -4.75 22.71
CA LEU A 225 -26.79 -5.81 22.80
C LEU A 225 -26.96 -6.32 24.26
N GLY A 226 -26.59 -5.49 25.25
CA GLY A 226 -26.64 -5.82 26.67
C GLY A 226 -25.42 -6.59 27.18
N TRP A 227 -25.62 -7.36 28.25
CA TRP A 227 -24.58 -8.18 28.88
C TRP A 227 -24.19 -9.42 28.05
N VAL A 228 -22.93 -9.83 28.19
CA VAL A 228 -22.44 -11.14 27.74
C VAL A 228 -21.87 -11.90 28.94
N TYR A 229 -22.15 -13.20 29.00
CA TYR A 229 -21.98 -14.06 30.16
C TYR A 229 -21.07 -15.24 29.85
N LEU A 230 -20.29 -15.69 30.83
CA LEU A 230 -19.58 -16.96 30.78
C LEU A 230 -20.51 -18.07 31.29
N ALA A 231 -20.48 -19.24 30.64
CA ALA A 231 -21.17 -20.43 31.14
C ALA A 231 -20.40 -21.73 30.83
N VAL A 232 -20.80 -22.81 31.50
CA VAL A 232 -20.33 -24.18 31.28
C VAL A 232 -21.40 -24.98 30.54
N ASP A 233 -21.08 -25.50 29.36
CA ASP A 233 -21.95 -26.39 28.58
C ASP A 233 -21.87 -27.83 29.12
N LYS A 234 -22.86 -28.18 29.96
CA LYS A 234 -22.95 -29.47 30.67
C LYS A 234 -23.17 -30.66 29.73
N ALA A 235 -23.70 -30.43 28.52
CA ALA A 235 -23.91 -31.51 27.55
C ALA A 235 -22.64 -31.87 26.78
N VAL A 236 -21.62 -31.00 26.77
CA VAL A 236 -20.42 -31.16 25.92
C VAL A 236 -19.13 -31.00 26.75
N SER A 237 -18.89 -31.97 27.63
CA SER A 237 -17.62 -32.13 28.38
C SER A 237 -17.23 -30.92 29.26
N ASP A 238 -18.22 -30.24 29.86
CA ASP A 238 -18.05 -29.05 30.70
C ASP A 238 -17.20 -27.94 30.03
N ARG A 239 -17.33 -27.79 28.70
CA ARG A 239 -16.61 -26.75 27.95
C ARG A 239 -17.14 -25.35 28.28
N TRP A 240 -16.24 -24.38 28.28
CA TRP A 240 -16.59 -22.97 28.44
C TRP A 240 -17.22 -22.40 27.16
N VAL A 241 -18.33 -21.69 27.33
CA VAL A 241 -19.07 -20.99 26.27
C VAL A 241 -19.41 -19.57 26.72
N VAL A 242 -19.73 -18.71 25.76
CA VAL A 242 -20.26 -17.37 26.00
C VAL A 242 -21.72 -17.32 25.57
N LEU A 243 -22.58 -16.74 26.41
CA LEU A 243 -23.95 -16.37 26.06
C LEU A 243 -24.00 -14.86 25.85
N LYS A 244 -24.68 -14.42 24.80
CA LYS A 244 -24.92 -12.99 24.51
C LYS A 244 -26.38 -12.79 24.14
N GLY A 245 -27.00 -11.74 24.69
CA GLY A 245 -28.38 -11.40 24.37
C GLY A 245 -28.58 -11.10 22.89
N LEU A 246 -29.65 -11.64 22.33
CA LEU A 246 -30.31 -11.11 21.14
C LEU A 246 -31.23 -9.96 21.59
N LEU A 247 -31.51 -9.01 20.70
CA LEU A 247 -32.27 -7.80 21.05
C LEU A 247 -33.70 -8.11 21.50
N ASP A 248 -34.23 -7.22 22.36
CA ASP A 248 -35.51 -7.30 23.05
C ASP A 248 -36.71 -7.30 22.09
N THR A 249 -37.00 -8.46 21.50
CA THR A 249 -38.26 -8.77 20.82
C THR A 249 -39.20 -9.42 21.83
N GLY A 250 -39.99 -8.61 22.54
CA GLY A 250 -41.07 -9.06 23.45
C GLY A 250 -42.26 -9.76 22.77
N ASP A 251 -42.02 -10.37 21.60
CA ASP A 251 -42.95 -11.12 20.75
C ASP A 251 -42.23 -12.38 20.26
N GLN A 252 -42.83 -13.55 20.50
CA GLN A 252 -42.25 -14.85 20.18
C GLN A 252 -42.13 -15.09 18.66
N ASP A 253 -43.02 -14.52 17.84
CA ASP A 253 -42.94 -14.69 16.39
C ASP A 253 -41.76 -13.89 15.80
N ALA A 254 -41.54 -12.67 16.29
CA ALA A 254 -40.38 -11.85 15.94
C ALA A 254 -39.06 -12.48 16.41
N MET A 255 -39.06 -13.09 17.59
CA MET A 255 -37.92 -13.82 18.16
C MET A 255 -37.57 -15.06 17.33
N ALA A 256 -38.57 -15.88 16.98
CA ALA A 256 -38.39 -17.07 16.15
C ALA A 256 -37.93 -16.71 14.73
N ALA A 257 -38.40 -15.59 14.18
CA ALA A 257 -37.91 -15.03 12.93
C ALA A 257 -36.42 -14.65 13.02
N ALA A 258 -36.02 -13.85 14.02
CA ALA A 258 -34.63 -13.43 14.22
C ALA A 258 -33.66 -14.60 14.46
N ILE A 259 -34.10 -15.65 15.17
CA ILE A 259 -33.32 -16.90 15.30
C ILE A 259 -33.21 -17.60 13.94
N SER A 260 -34.32 -17.73 13.19
CA SER A 260 -34.31 -18.40 11.88
C SER A 260 -33.48 -17.68 10.83
N GLU A 261 -33.51 -16.34 10.83
CA GLU A 261 -32.67 -15.45 10.02
C GLU A 261 -31.18 -15.71 10.29
N ARG A 262 -30.79 -15.84 11.58
CA ARG A 262 -29.39 -15.96 12.03
C ARG A 262 -28.83 -17.39 12.02
N ARG A 263 -29.63 -18.41 11.70
CA ARG A 263 -29.20 -19.83 11.67
C ARG A 263 -27.95 -20.10 10.82
N PHE A 264 -27.76 -19.37 9.71
CA PHE A 264 -26.59 -19.55 8.84
C PHE A 264 -25.26 -19.26 9.55
N LEU A 265 -25.27 -18.46 10.63
CA LEU A 265 -24.06 -18.15 11.40
C LEU A 265 -23.46 -19.39 12.10
N ALA A 266 -24.27 -20.42 12.37
CA ALA A 266 -23.83 -21.70 12.92
C ALA A 266 -23.17 -22.63 11.87
N GLU A 267 -23.25 -22.29 10.58
CA GLU A 267 -22.58 -23.03 9.49
C GLU A 267 -21.17 -22.47 9.19
N ILE A 268 -20.74 -21.43 9.89
CA ILE A 268 -19.46 -20.74 9.67
C ILE A 268 -18.35 -21.42 10.49
N GLU A 269 -17.50 -22.21 9.82
CA GLU A 269 -16.30 -22.80 10.42
C GLU A 269 -15.01 -22.17 9.86
N HIS A 270 -14.37 -21.31 10.66
CA HIS A 270 -13.03 -20.77 10.38
C HIS A 270 -12.15 -20.81 11.63
N SER A 271 -10.82 -20.72 11.48
CA SER A 271 -9.89 -20.57 12.60
C SER A 271 -10.03 -19.20 13.26
N ASN A 272 -10.09 -18.16 12.45
CA ASN A 272 -10.01 -16.76 12.87
C ASN A 272 -11.38 -16.10 13.10
N ILE A 273 -12.44 -16.91 13.24
CA ILE A 273 -13.80 -16.48 13.57
C ILE A 273 -14.25 -17.27 14.80
N VAL A 274 -15.06 -16.66 15.67
CA VAL A 274 -15.72 -17.31 16.81
C VAL A 274 -16.75 -18.34 16.32
N ARG A 275 -16.72 -19.55 16.87
CA ARG A 275 -17.73 -20.57 16.53
C ARG A 275 -19.03 -20.31 17.28
N ILE A 276 -20.15 -20.27 16.56
CA ILE A 276 -21.49 -20.27 17.14
C ILE A 276 -21.95 -21.72 17.28
N TYR A 277 -22.39 -22.09 18.48
CA TYR A 277 -22.76 -23.47 18.82
C TYR A 277 -24.27 -23.68 18.85
N ASN A 278 -25.05 -22.68 19.30
CA ASN A 278 -26.49 -22.81 19.43
C ASN A 278 -27.19 -21.44 19.54
N PHE A 279 -28.51 -21.44 19.37
CA PHE A 279 -29.40 -20.35 19.73
C PHE A 279 -30.43 -20.90 20.72
N VAL A 280 -30.58 -20.26 21.88
CA VAL A 280 -31.44 -20.76 22.96
C VAL A 280 -32.25 -19.65 23.62
N GLU A 281 -33.32 -20.06 24.28
CA GLU A 281 -34.29 -19.21 24.95
C GLU A 281 -34.23 -19.44 26.47
N HIS A 282 -34.44 -18.39 27.25
CA HIS A 282 -34.56 -18.46 28.71
C HIS A 282 -35.70 -17.57 29.20
N LEU A 283 -36.37 -17.95 30.28
CA LEU A 283 -37.38 -17.12 30.91
C LEU A 283 -36.70 -16.17 31.90
N ASP A 284 -36.71 -14.86 31.65
CA ASP A 284 -36.35 -13.86 32.66
C ASP A 284 -37.39 -13.95 33.80
N GLN A 285 -36.95 -14.46 34.96
CA GLN A 285 -37.84 -14.75 36.09
C GLN A 285 -38.44 -13.49 36.75
N ARG A 286 -37.90 -12.30 36.42
CA ARG A 286 -38.30 -11.01 36.99
C ARG A 286 -39.30 -10.28 36.09
N THR A 287 -39.16 -10.38 34.78
CA THR A 287 -40.10 -9.78 33.80
C THR A 287 -41.19 -10.75 33.35
N GLY A 288 -40.90 -12.06 33.34
CA GLY A 288 -41.68 -13.08 32.66
C GLY A 288 -41.49 -13.10 31.13
N SER A 289 -40.51 -12.38 30.57
CA SER A 289 -40.19 -12.40 29.14
C SER A 289 -39.38 -13.64 28.76
N LEU A 290 -39.56 -14.10 27.52
CA LEU A 290 -38.70 -15.12 26.94
C LEU A 290 -37.57 -14.41 26.18
N ASP A 291 -36.35 -14.57 26.69
CA ASP A 291 -35.15 -13.86 26.28
C ASP A 291 -34.22 -14.75 25.47
N GLY A 292 -33.66 -14.20 24.39
CA GLY A 292 -32.91 -14.96 23.38
C GLY A 292 -31.41 -14.83 23.58
N TYR A 293 -30.69 -15.95 23.48
CA TYR A 293 -29.25 -16.01 23.68
C TYR A 293 -28.56 -16.75 22.53
N ILE A 294 -27.56 -16.12 21.94
CA ILE A 294 -26.60 -16.80 21.06
C ILE A 294 -25.50 -17.44 21.94
N VAL A 295 -25.24 -18.73 21.72
CA VAL A 295 -24.24 -19.51 22.44
C VAL A 295 -23.03 -19.70 21.53
N MET A 296 -21.85 -19.30 21.98
CA MET A 296 -20.64 -19.29 21.17
C MET A 296 -19.37 -19.68 21.95
N GLU A 297 -18.29 -19.91 21.21
CA GLU A 297 -16.94 -20.22 21.71
C GLU A 297 -16.42 -19.13 22.66
N TYR A 298 -15.95 -19.54 23.85
CA TYR A 298 -15.18 -18.65 24.71
C TYR A 298 -13.78 -18.43 24.13
N VAL A 299 -13.48 -17.19 23.71
CA VAL A 299 -12.18 -16.79 23.17
C VAL A 299 -11.38 -16.06 24.25
N GLY A 300 -10.65 -16.83 25.07
CA GLY A 300 -9.75 -16.28 26.07
C GLY A 300 -8.54 -15.60 25.42
N GLY A 301 -8.23 -14.36 25.82
CA GLY A 301 -7.17 -13.56 25.21
C GLY A 301 -7.31 -12.08 25.58
N LYS A 302 -6.88 -11.18 24.68
CA LYS A 302 -7.10 -9.73 24.79
C LYS A 302 -7.59 -9.16 23.46
N SER A 303 -8.54 -8.24 23.50
CA SER A 303 -8.94 -7.46 22.33
C SER A 303 -7.78 -6.59 21.82
N LEU A 304 -7.78 -6.30 20.51
CA LEU A 304 -6.83 -5.34 19.94
C LEU A 304 -6.95 -3.96 20.61
N LYS A 305 -8.14 -3.63 21.11
CA LYS A 305 -8.41 -2.46 21.95
C LYS A 305 -7.70 -2.48 23.30
N GLU A 306 -7.69 -3.60 24.00
CA GLU A 306 -6.96 -3.72 25.27
C GLU A 306 -5.46 -3.64 25.03
N ILE A 307 -4.94 -4.34 24.03
CA ILE A 307 -3.53 -4.28 23.62
C ILE A 307 -3.13 -2.83 23.29
N ALA A 308 -3.93 -2.09 22.52
CA ALA A 308 -3.70 -0.67 22.21
C ALA A 308 -3.93 0.31 23.39
N ASN A 309 -4.50 -0.16 24.51
CA ASN A 309 -4.72 0.63 25.72
C ASN A 309 -3.72 0.35 26.84
N GLU A 310 -3.19 -0.86 26.93
CA GLU A 310 -2.07 -1.20 27.83
C GLU A 310 -0.76 -0.54 27.38
N ARG A 311 -0.56 -0.39 26.06
CA ARG A 311 0.60 0.31 25.49
C ARG A 311 0.57 1.81 25.83
N ARG A 312 1.47 2.23 26.72
CA ARG A 312 1.67 3.63 27.12
C ARG A 312 3.16 3.95 27.17
N THR A 313 3.50 5.14 26.68
CA THR A 313 4.84 5.72 26.80
C THR A 313 5.16 6.01 28.28
N PRO A 314 6.44 6.17 28.67
CA PRO A 314 6.81 6.58 30.03
C PRO A 314 6.20 7.91 30.49
N ALA A 315 5.73 8.75 29.56
CA ALA A 315 5.03 10.00 29.83
C ALA A 315 3.49 9.84 29.92
N GLY A 316 2.98 8.61 30.01
CA GLY A 316 1.54 8.29 30.11
C GLY A 316 0.73 8.48 28.83
N LYS A 317 1.31 9.04 27.76
CA LYS A 317 0.67 9.13 26.43
C LYS A 317 0.49 7.74 25.82
N ARG A 318 -0.51 7.60 24.94
CA ARG A 318 -0.70 6.41 24.11
C ARG A 318 0.58 6.07 23.35
N ASP A 319 0.95 4.80 23.37
CA ASP A 319 1.99 4.22 22.51
C ASP A 319 1.27 3.37 21.44
N PRO A 320 1.28 3.78 20.16
CA PRO A 320 0.66 3.01 19.08
C PRO A 320 1.32 1.63 18.87
N LEU A 321 0.64 0.76 18.12
CA LEU A 321 1.26 -0.51 17.73
C LEU A 321 2.27 -0.28 16.59
N PRO A 322 3.42 -0.97 16.60
CA PRO A 322 4.30 -1.04 15.45
C PRO A 322 3.54 -1.51 14.19
N VAL A 323 3.86 -0.90 13.05
CA VAL A 323 3.14 -1.10 11.78
C VAL A 323 3.13 -2.57 11.38
N GLU A 324 4.24 -3.27 11.57
CA GLU A 324 4.37 -4.70 11.25
C GLU A 324 3.45 -5.59 12.11
N GLN A 325 3.18 -5.21 13.37
CA GLN A 325 2.22 -5.91 14.24
C GLN A 325 0.78 -5.61 13.82
N ALA A 326 0.46 -4.37 13.45
CA ALA A 326 -0.86 -4.02 12.93
C ALA A 326 -1.15 -4.73 11.59
N CYS A 327 -0.20 -4.74 10.66
CA CYS A 327 -0.29 -5.50 9.40
C CYS A 327 -0.51 -7.00 9.64
N ALA A 328 0.18 -7.60 10.62
CA ALA A 328 -0.03 -9.00 10.99
C ALA A 328 -1.48 -9.31 11.40
N PHE A 329 -2.10 -8.44 12.22
CA PHE A 329 -3.52 -8.57 12.56
C PHE A 329 -4.45 -8.30 11.37
N GLY A 330 -4.11 -7.32 10.52
CA GLY A 330 -4.88 -7.01 9.31
C GLY A 330 -4.94 -8.18 8.32
N ILE A 331 -3.84 -8.91 8.14
CA ILE A 331 -3.79 -10.09 7.25
C ILE A 331 -4.71 -11.21 7.76
N GLU A 332 -4.64 -11.59 9.04
CA GLU A 332 -5.54 -12.63 9.60
C GLU A 332 -7.01 -12.20 9.62
N ALA A 333 -7.30 -10.91 9.80
CA ALA A 333 -8.66 -10.37 9.65
C ALA A 333 -9.15 -10.47 8.19
N LEU A 334 -8.30 -10.18 7.20
CA LEU A 334 -8.64 -10.28 5.78
C LEU A 334 -8.82 -11.75 5.32
N GLU A 335 -8.09 -12.71 5.89
CA GLU A 335 -8.37 -14.14 5.68
C GLU A 335 -9.78 -14.52 6.19
N ALA A 336 -10.17 -14.04 7.38
CA ALA A 336 -11.50 -14.25 7.93
C ALA A 336 -12.61 -13.56 7.12
N LEU A 337 -12.41 -12.31 6.70
CA LEU A 337 -13.36 -11.57 5.84
C LEU A 337 -13.49 -12.26 4.47
N GLY A 338 -12.40 -12.67 3.84
CA GLY A 338 -12.44 -13.41 2.57
C GLY A 338 -13.20 -14.73 2.67
N HIS A 339 -13.11 -15.44 3.80
CA HIS A 339 -13.92 -16.63 4.07
C HIS A 339 -15.43 -16.33 4.10
N LEU A 340 -15.84 -15.20 4.70
CA LEU A 340 -17.24 -14.73 4.72
C LEU A 340 -17.70 -14.26 3.34
N HIS A 341 -16.87 -13.46 2.65
CA HIS A 341 -17.16 -12.94 1.32
C HIS A 341 -17.40 -14.08 0.32
N SER A 342 -16.60 -15.16 0.38
CA SER A 342 -16.78 -16.38 -0.43
C SER A 342 -18.09 -17.16 -0.18
N ARG A 343 -18.87 -16.76 0.85
CA ARG A 343 -20.16 -17.36 1.25
C ARG A 343 -21.35 -16.40 1.09
N ASN A 344 -21.18 -15.29 0.37
CA ASN A 344 -22.17 -14.22 0.23
C ASN A 344 -22.51 -13.52 1.56
N LEU A 345 -21.55 -13.44 2.49
CA LEU A 345 -21.70 -12.80 3.81
C LEU A 345 -20.78 -11.59 3.96
N LEU A 346 -21.18 -10.61 4.77
CA LEU A 346 -20.43 -9.40 5.13
C LEU A 346 -20.27 -9.30 6.65
N TYR A 347 -19.19 -8.68 7.13
CA TYR A 347 -18.92 -8.55 8.57
C TYR A 347 -19.46 -7.24 9.18
N CYS A 348 -19.50 -6.15 8.39
CA CYS A 348 -20.09 -4.84 8.67
C CYS A 348 -19.53 -4.01 9.84
N ASP A 349 -18.95 -4.62 10.88
CA ASP A 349 -18.49 -3.93 12.11
C ASP A 349 -17.08 -4.40 12.55
N PHE A 350 -16.12 -4.51 11.62
CA PHE A 350 -14.73 -4.85 12.00
C PHE A 350 -14.03 -3.63 12.60
N LYS A 351 -13.53 -3.78 13.83
CA LYS A 351 -12.91 -2.73 14.65
C LYS A 351 -12.09 -3.35 15.79
N VAL A 352 -11.29 -2.53 16.47
CA VAL A 352 -10.40 -2.97 17.57
C VAL A 352 -11.11 -3.64 18.75
N ASP A 353 -12.40 -3.37 18.98
CA ASP A 353 -13.23 -4.06 19.99
C ASP A 353 -13.56 -5.51 19.61
N ASN A 354 -13.77 -5.78 18.32
CA ASN A 354 -14.44 -7.01 17.83
C ASN A 354 -13.45 -8.11 17.41
N ALA A 355 -12.15 -7.93 17.68
CA ALA A 355 -11.09 -8.88 17.36
C ALA A 355 -10.19 -9.12 18.59
N ILE A 356 -10.02 -10.37 18.98
CA ILE A 356 -9.21 -10.83 20.12
C ILE A 356 -7.96 -11.57 19.63
N GLN A 357 -6.79 -11.17 20.11
CA GLN A 357 -5.61 -12.03 20.04
C GLN A 357 -5.70 -13.09 21.13
N THR A 358 -5.54 -14.35 20.73
CA THR A 358 -5.53 -15.54 21.59
C THR A 358 -4.32 -16.39 21.20
N GLU A 359 -3.36 -16.57 22.12
CA GLU A 359 -2.06 -17.20 21.84
C GLU A 359 -1.36 -16.53 20.64
N ASP A 360 -1.17 -17.27 19.54
CA ASP A 360 -0.50 -16.86 18.31
C ASP A 360 -1.45 -16.56 17.13
N GLN A 361 -2.75 -16.35 17.41
CA GLN A 361 -3.83 -16.18 16.42
C GLN A 361 -4.77 -15.02 16.77
N LEU A 362 -5.38 -14.40 15.76
CA LEU A 362 -6.49 -13.44 15.88
C LEU A 362 -7.84 -14.15 15.65
N LYS A 363 -8.85 -13.85 16.47
CA LYS A 363 -10.25 -14.27 16.28
C LYS A 363 -11.21 -13.08 16.26
N LEU A 364 -12.08 -13.04 15.26
CA LEU A 364 -13.23 -12.13 15.19
C LEU A 364 -14.36 -12.68 16.09
N ILE A 365 -14.93 -11.83 16.95
CA ILE A 365 -15.81 -12.27 18.06
C ILE A 365 -17.23 -11.71 18.07
N ASP A 366 -17.58 -10.72 17.24
CA ASP A 366 -18.94 -10.17 17.22
C ASP A 366 -19.64 -10.39 15.88
N MET A 367 -20.31 -11.54 15.78
CA MET A 367 -21.14 -11.89 14.63
C MET A 367 -22.50 -11.17 14.61
N GLY A 368 -22.76 -10.24 15.53
CA GLY A 368 -24.08 -9.61 15.71
C GLY A 368 -24.55 -8.75 14.54
N ALA A 369 -23.60 -8.20 13.77
CA ALA A 369 -23.82 -7.39 12.57
C ALA A 369 -23.59 -8.16 11.26
N VAL A 370 -23.20 -9.44 11.32
CA VAL A 370 -22.92 -10.26 10.13
C VAL A 370 -24.22 -10.56 9.40
N ARG A 371 -24.27 -10.18 8.12
CA ARG A 371 -25.45 -10.31 7.25
C ARG A 371 -25.08 -10.86 5.88
N ARG A 372 -26.08 -11.09 5.03
CA ARG A 372 -25.88 -11.52 3.65
C ARG A 372 -25.66 -10.32 2.72
N MET A 373 -25.03 -10.54 1.57
CA MET A 373 -24.90 -9.51 0.52
C MET A 373 -26.23 -9.24 -0.21
N ASP A 374 -27.15 -10.21 -0.23
CA ASP A 374 -28.47 -10.15 -0.86
C ASP A 374 -29.60 -9.74 0.12
N ASP A 375 -29.25 -9.21 1.30
CA ASP A 375 -30.17 -8.72 2.32
C ASP A 375 -30.35 -7.19 2.20
N GLU A 376 -31.55 -6.76 1.82
CA GLU A 376 -31.93 -5.34 1.69
C GLU A 376 -32.84 -4.86 2.84
N GLU A 377 -33.42 -5.77 3.64
CA GLU A 377 -34.47 -5.46 4.62
C GLU A 377 -33.94 -5.27 6.05
N SER A 378 -32.86 -5.97 6.42
CA SER A 378 -32.39 -6.02 7.82
C SER A 378 -31.63 -4.76 8.23
N ALA A 379 -31.77 -4.37 9.50
CA ALA A 379 -31.14 -3.16 10.03
C ALA A 379 -29.60 -3.18 9.89
N ILE A 380 -29.05 -2.16 9.23
CA ILE A 380 -27.60 -2.01 9.05
C ILE A 380 -26.98 -1.46 10.34
N TYR A 381 -25.96 -2.14 10.86
CA TYR A 381 -25.18 -1.73 12.02
C TYR A 381 -23.75 -1.35 11.61
N GLY A 382 -23.13 -0.44 12.36
CA GLY A 382 -21.74 -0.03 12.17
C GLY A 382 -21.29 0.94 13.25
N THR A 383 -19.99 1.24 13.29
CA THR A 383 -19.39 2.15 14.28
C THR A 383 -18.86 3.41 13.61
N VAL A 384 -19.29 4.59 14.08
CA VAL A 384 -18.83 5.90 13.59
C VAL A 384 -17.30 5.99 13.65
N GLY A 385 -16.68 6.40 12.53
CA GLY A 385 -15.23 6.47 12.38
C GLY A 385 -14.55 5.15 11.95
N TYR A 386 -15.31 4.05 11.83
CA TYR A 386 -14.88 2.79 11.19
C TYR A 386 -15.72 2.43 9.96
N GLN A 387 -17.04 2.64 10.04
CA GLN A 387 -17.99 2.38 8.95
C GLN A 387 -17.68 3.26 7.73
N ALA A 388 -17.83 2.71 6.53
CA ALA A 388 -17.61 3.45 5.28
C ALA A 388 -18.79 4.40 4.98
N PRO A 389 -18.53 5.60 4.41
CA PRO A 389 -19.55 6.65 4.26
C PRO A 389 -20.73 6.23 3.37
N GLU A 390 -20.50 5.43 2.33
CA GLU A 390 -21.53 5.02 1.38
C GLU A 390 -22.57 4.05 1.97
N VAL A 391 -22.28 3.42 3.12
CA VAL A 391 -23.11 2.34 3.69
C VAL A 391 -24.51 2.81 4.07
N ALA A 392 -24.69 4.10 4.35
CA ALA A 392 -25.99 4.70 4.66
C ALA A 392 -26.88 4.94 3.42
N GLU A 393 -26.30 4.95 2.21
CA GLU A 393 -27.01 5.24 0.96
C GLU A 393 -27.06 4.04 0.00
N LEU A 394 -25.97 3.26 -0.08
CA LEU A 394 -25.79 2.11 -0.98
C LEU A 394 -25.86 0.75 -0.26
N GLY A 395 -25.93 0.75 1.08
CA GLY A 395 -25.82 -0.47 1.89
C GLY A 395 -24.39 -0.98 2.05
N PRO A 396 -24.16 -1.98 2.91
CA PRO A 396 -22.85 -2.56 3.11
C PRO A 396 -22.45 -3.49 1.96
N SER A 397 -21.15 -3.55 1.68
CA SER A 397 -20.54 -4.32 0.59
C SER A 397 -19.17 -4.87 0.98
N VAL A 398 -18.55 -5.67 0.10
CA VAL A 398 -17.13 -6.06 0.24
C VAL A 398 -16.24 -4.81 0.37
N ALA A 399 -16.50 -3.77 -0.43
CA ALA A 399 -15.74 -2.52 -0.40
C ALA A 399 -15.90 -1.74 0.93
N SER A 400 -17.04 -1.86 1.63
CA SER A 400 -17.21 -1.26 2.96
C SER A 400 -16.54 -2.07 4.06
N ASP A 401 -16.54 -3.41 3.98
CA ASP A 401 -15.79 -4.26 4.92
C ASP A 401 -14.28 -3.93 4.86
N LEU A 402 -13.71 -3.79 3.67
CA LEU A 402 -12.28 -3.48 3.47
C LEU A 402 -11.91 -2.06 3.94
N TYR A 403 -12.83 -1.10 3.81
CA TYR A 403 -12.69 0.22 4.43
C TYR A 403 -12.52 0.10 5.96
N THR A 404 -13.37 -0.69 6.64
CA THR A 404 -13.27 -0.87 8.10
C THR A 404 -11.94 -1.50 8.54
N VAL A 405 -11.31 -2.34 7.71
CA VAL A 405 -9.97 -2.88 7.94
C VAL A 405 -8.92 -1.78 7.95
N ALA A 406 -8.93 -0.90 6.95
CA ALA A 406 -7.99 0.22 6.88
C ALA A 406 -8.20 1.24 8.01
N ARG A 407 -9.45 1.55 8.37
CA ARG A 407 -9.75 2.37 9.55
C ARG A 407 -9.19 1.76 10.84
N THR A 408 -9.30 0.45 10.99
CA THR A 408 -8.74 -0.30 12.13
C THR A 408 -7.20 -0.27 12.15
N LEU A 409 -6.55 -0.48 11.00
CA LEU A 409 -5.10 -0.35 10.87
C LEU A 409 -4.60 1.06 11.21
N ALA A 410 -5.26 2.10 10.68
CA ALA A 410 -4.94 3.49 11.00
C ALA A 410 -5.03 3.77 12.51
N VAL A 411 -6.15 3.41 13.14
CA VAL A 411 -6.35 3.56 14.59
C VAL A 411 -5.27 2.83 15.40
N LEU A 412 -4.82 1.64 14.99
CA LEU A 412 -3.78 0.87 15.70
C LEU A 412 -2.39 1.50 15.58
N THR A 413 -2.00 1.96 14.39
CA THR A 413 -0.61 2.35 14.06
C THR A 413 -0.17 3.76 14.46
N PHE A 414 -1.09 4.72 14.63
CA PHE A 414 -0.75 6.06 15.12
C PHE A 414 -1.81 6.60 16.08
N ASP A 415 -1.51 7.72 16.75
CA ASP A 415 -2.48 8.36 17.64
C ASP A 415 -3.52 9.16 16.84
N PHE A 416 -4.49 8.44 16.27
CA PHE A 416 -5.51 8.97 15.37
C PHE A 416 -6.57 9.80 16.11
N GLN A 417 -6.15 10.94 16.68
CA GLN A 417 -7.05 11.86 17.38
C GLN A 417 -8.11 12.41 16.43
N GLY A 418 -9.38 12.36 16.87
CA GLY A 418 -10.52 12.88 16.11
C GLY A 418 -11.09 11.97 15.02
N TYR A 419 -10.69 10.69 14.95
CA TYR A 419 -11.19 9.72 13.96
C TYR A 419 -12.71 9.45 14.00
N THR A 420 -13.41 9.89 15.06
CA THR A 420 -14.87 9.76 15.23
C THR A 420 -15.62 11.09 15.12
N ASN A 421 -14.97 12.20 14.75
CA ASN A 421 -15.64 13.52 14.63
C ASN A 421 -15.01 14.51 13.65
N VAL A 422 -13.67 14.59 13.54
CA VAL A 422 -12.95 15.47 12.60
C VAL A 422 -12.57 14.71 11.33
N PHE A 423 -12.11 13.47 11.51
CA PHE A 423 -11.63 12.58 10.45
C PHE A 423 -12.53 11.35 10.36
N VAL A 424 -13.85 11.53 10.33
CA VAL A 424 -14.83 10.42 10.32
C VAL A 424 -14.60 9.54 9.11
N ASP A 425 -14.63 10.15 7.92
CA ASP A 425 -14.59 9.46 6.63
C ASP A 425 -13.23 9.60 5.91
N SER A 426 -12.27 10.31 6.52
CA SER A 426 -11.00 10.73 5.91
C SER A 426 -9.78 10.38 6.77
N LEU A 427 -8.58 10.44 6.18
CA LEU A 427 -7.29 10.30 6.87
C LEU A 427 -6.65 11.68 7.10
N PRO A 428 -5.81 11.84 8.14
CA PRO A 428 -5.06 13.08 8.36
C PRO A 428 -3.91 13.23 7.36
N ASP A 429 -3.46 14.48 7.19
CA ASP A 429 -2.39 14.86 6.25
C ASP A 429 -1.06 14.10 6.55
N PRO A 430 -0.46 13.43 5.55
CA PRO A 430 0.76 12.64 5.72
C PRO A 430 2.01 13.44 6.06
N ASP A 431 2.04 14.78 6.02
CA ASP A 431 3.17 15.55 6.58
C ASP A 431 3.17 15.55 8.11
N ASN A 432 2.00 15.39 8.73
CA ASN A 432 1.83 15.45 10.19
C ASN A 432 1.95 14.08 10.88
N ILE A 433 1.91 12.97 10.13
CA ILE A 433 1.97 11.61 10.67
C ILE A 433 3.31 10.96 10.32
N GLU A 434 4.16 10.75 11.32
CA GLU A 434 5.48 10.12 11.14
C GLU A 434 5.41 8.76 10.45
N VAL A 435 4.44 7.92 10.83
CA VAL A 435 4.18 6.61 10.21
C VAL A 435 3.95 6.71 8.70
N PHE A 436 3.20 7.71 8.23
CA PHE A 436 2.90 7.88 6.79
C PHE A 436 4.13 8.39 6.01
N ARG A 437 5.04 9.13 6.67
CA ARG A 437 6.32 9.55 6.07
C ARG A 437 7.37 8.45 6.07
N SER A 438 7.33 7.54 7.05
CA SER A 438 8.27 6.40 7.17
C SER A 438 7.90 5.22 6.28
N TYR A 439 6.61 5.02 6.01
CA TYR A 439 6.07 3.86 5.30
C TYR A 439 5.03 4.30 4.26
N GLU A 440 5.51 4.88 3.16
CA GLU A 440 4.67 5.43 2.09
C GLU A 440 3.69 4.38 1.51
N SER A 441 4.15 3.16 1.28
CA SER A 441 3.33 2.06 0.79
C SER A 441 2.19 1.69 1.74
N PHE A 442 2.42 1.75 3.06
CA PHE A 442 1.37 1.57 4.07
C PHE A 442 0.36 2.73 4.01
N TYR A 443 0.83 3.97 3.84
CA TYR A 443 -0.06 5.12 3.64
C TYR A 443 -0.93 4.98 2.37
N ARG A 444 -0.33 4.67 1.22
CA ARG A 444 -1.07 4.44 -0.04
C ARG A 444 -2.08 3.29 0.07
N LEU A 445 -1.75 2.21 0.78
CA LEU A 445 -2.69 1.12 1.08
C LEU A 445 -3.89 1.60 1.90
N LEU A 446 -3.67 2.42 2.93
CA LEU A 446 -4.76 3.01 3.71
C LEU A 446 -5.60 3.97 2.86
N VAL A 447 -4.98 4.79 2.01
CA VAL A 447 -5.69 5.69 1.09
C VAL A 447 -6.57 4.89 0.13
N ARG A 448 -6.03 3.92 -0.62
CA ARG A 448 -6.83 3.10 -1.55
C ARG A 448 -7.99 2.38 -0.85
N ALA A 449 -7.75 1.79 0.32
CA ALA A 449 -8.83 1.13 1.06
C ALA A 449 -9.87 2.11 1.67
N THR A 450 -9.52 3.40 1.82
CA THR A 450 -10.43 4.44 2.34
C THR A 450 -10.95 5.42 1.28
N ASP A 451 -10.78 5.11 -0.02
CA ASP A 451 -11.28 5.97 -1.10
C ASP A 451 -12.81 6.18 -0.97
N PRO A 452 -13.32 7.43 -1.05
CA PRO A 452 -14.75 7.70 -1.04
C PRO A 452 -15.56 6.95 -2.12
N ASP A 453 -14.93 6.64 -3.26
CA ASP A 453 -15.50 5.82 -4.32
C ASP A 453 -15.23 4.32 -4.03
N PRO A 454 -16.25 3.51 -3.69
CA PRO A 454 -16.06 2.10 -3.36
C PRO A 454 -15.49 1.28 -4.52
N ALA A 455 -15.61 1.73 -5.78
CA ALA A 455 -15.06 1.04 -6.94
C ALA A 455 -13.53 1.20 -7.08
N ARG A 456 -12.91 2.17 -6.40
CA ARG A 456 -11.45 2.42 -6.42
C ARG A 456 -10.68 1.61 -5.38
N ARG A 457 -11.39 1.07 -4.39
CA ARG A 457 -10.83 0.26 -3.30
C ARG A 457 -10.29 -1.08 -3.81
N PHE A 458 -9.79 -1.91 -2.90
CA PHE A 458 -9.46 -3.31 -3.23
C PHE A 458 -10.73 -4.07 -3.59
N ALA A 459 -10.70 -4.85 -4.68
CA ALA A 459 -11.85 -5.59 -5.19
C ALA A 459 -12.15 -6.86 -4.36
N SER A 460 -11.20 -7.31 -3.52
CA SER A 460 -11.39 -8.43 -2.61
C SER A 460 -10.49 -8.36 -1.37
N ALA A 461 -10.88 -9.06 -0.31
CA ALA A 461 -10.03 -9.26 0.87
C ALA A 461 -8.72 -9.97 0.55
N ALA A 462 -8.70 -10.86 -0.47
CA ALA A 462 -7.48 -11.55 -0.90
C ALA A 462 -6.47 -10.59 -1.57
N GLU A 463 -6.94 -9.71 -2.44
CA GLU A 463 -6.10 -8.66 -3.07
C GLU A 463 -5.50 -7.72 -1.99
N MET A 464 -6.35 -7.26 -1.05
CA MET A 464 -5.89 -6.41 0.05
C MET A 464 -4.90 -7.14 0.97
N ALA A 465 -5.11 -8.43 1.24
CA ALA A 465 -4.20 -9.23 2.07
C ALA A 465 -2.83 -9.44 1.39
N GLU A 466 -2.81 -9.68 0.08
CA GLU A 466 -1.55 -9.80 -0.67
C GLU A 466 -0.79 -8.47 -0.68
N GLN A 467 -1.44 -7.36 -1.00
CA GLN A 467 -0.80 -6.05 -1.00
C GLN A 467 -0.35 -5.62 0.40
N LEU A 468 -1.13 -5.91 1.45
CA LEU A 468 -0.73 -5.71 2.85
C LEU A 468 0.45 -6.61 3.26
N THR A 469 0.58 -7.80 2.68
CA THR A 469 1.74 -8.68 2.87
C THR A 469 2.98 -8.14 2.14
N GLY A 470 2.82 -7.52 0.97
CA GLY A 470 3.88 -6.78 0.28
C GLY A 470 4.40 -5.61 1.12
N VAL A 471 3.49 -4.75 1.59
CA VAL A 471 3.79 -3.65 2.52
C VAL A 471 4.48 -4.18 3.79
N LEU A 472 4.01 -5.29 4.37
CA LEU A 472 4.62 -5.88 5.55
C LEU A 472 6.07 -6.33 5.32
N ARG A 473 6.37 -6.93 4.15
CA ARG A 473 7.76 -7.31 3.78
C ARG A 473 8.66 -6.09 3.71
N GLU A 474 8.17 -4.99 3.15
CA GLU A 474 8.88 -3.72 3.02
C GLU A 474 9.16 -3.06 4.39
N VAL A 475 8.13 -2.91 5.23
CA VAL A 475 8.24 -2.40 6.62
C VAL A 475 9.28 -3.20 7.42
N VAL A 476 9.19 -4.53 7.39
CA VAL A 476 10.13 -5.41 8.12
C VAL A 476 11.55 -5.34 7.53
N SER A 477 11.70 -5.14 6.22
CA SER A 477 13.01 -5.00 5.58
C SER A 477 13.69 -3.67 5.95
N LEU A 478 12.93 -2.57 5.96
CA LEU A 478 13.35 -1.25 6.43
C LEU A 478 13.83 -1.29 7.89
N GLN A 479 13.02 -1.87 8.79
CA GLN A 479 13.32 -1.94 10.22
C GLN A 479 14.51 -2.85 10.55
N SER A 480 14.61 -4.03 9.92
CA SER A 480 15.59 -5.07 10.29
C SER A 480 16.88 -5.04 9.47
N GLY A 481 16.92 -4.27 8.37
CA GLY A 481 18.02 -4.30 7.41
C GLY A 481 18.18 -5.63 6.68
N ARG A 482 17.17 -6.52 6.73
CA ARG A 482 17.19 -7.88 6.18
C ARG A 482 16.08 -8.04 5.14
N PRO A 483 16.42 -8.29 3.86
CA PRO A 483 15.42 -8.42 2.81
C PRO A 483 14.45 -9.58 3.02
N ARG A 484 13.22 -9.38 2.53
CA ARG A 484 12.09 -10.33 2.61
C ARG A 484 11.52 -10.61 1.21
N PRO A 485 12.33 -11.17 0.29
CA PRO A 485 11.98 -11.33 -1.12
C PRO A 485 10.77 -12.25 -1.34
N ALA A 486 10.03 -12.03 -2.43
CA ALA A 486 8.84 -12.79 -2.77
C ALA A 486 8.47 -12.71 -4.27
N LEU A 487 7.79 -13.75 -4.77
CA LEU A 487 7.21 -13.73 -6.11
C LEU A 487 5.88 -12.97 -6.08
N SER A 488 5.78 -11.91 -6.89
CA SER A 488 4.52 -11.21 -7.18
C SER A 488 3.54 -12.10 -7.96
N THR A 489 2.23 -11.97 -7.70
CA THR A 489 1.15 -12.54 -8.53
C THR A 489 0.71 -11.62 -9.66
N LEU A 490 1.06 -10.33 -9.61
CA LEU A 490 0.72 -9.31 -10.62
C LEU A 490 1.82 -9.12 -11.67
N PHE A 491 3.08 -9.25 -11.27
CA PHE A 491 4.25 -9.06 -12.14
C PHE A 491 5.13 -10.31 -12.25
N GLY A 492 5.76 -10.47 -13.41
CA GLY A 492 6.88 -11.40 -13.59
C GLY A 492 8.14 -10.96 -12.83
N ALA A 493 9.19 -11.78 -12.90
CA ALA A 493 10.51 -11.37 -12.42
C ALA A 493 11.13 -10.27 -13.31
N GLU A 494 12.18 -9.61 -12.82
CA GLU A 494 13.06 -8.75 -13.63
C GLU A 494 13.57 -9.51 -14.87
N LEU A 495 13.34 -8.96 -16.07
CA LEU A 495 13.64 -9.67 -17.34
C LEU A 495 15.14 -9.77 -17.60
N ARG A 496 15.89 -8.74 -17.21
CA ARG A 496 17.33 -8.55 -17.41
C ARG A 496 17.80 -7.39 -16.54
N VAL A 497 19.09 -7.35 -16.22
CA VAL A 497 19.72 -6.15 -15.64
C VAL A 497 20.47 -5.41 -16.74
N THR A 498 20.16 -4.14 -16.91
CA THR A 498 20.82 -3.21 -17.84
C THR A 498 21.81 -2.29 -17.10
N ASP A 499 22.60 -1.51 -17.83
CA ASP A 499 23.49 -0.48 -17.29
C ASP A 499 24.49 -0.94 -16.20
N THR A 500 24.88 -2.23 -16.23
CA THR A 500 25.84 -2.80 -15.26
C THR A 500 27.27 -2.25 -15.40
N GLU A 501 27.61 -1.69 -16.57
CA GLU A 501 28.88 -0.99 -16.79
C GLU A 501 28.75 0.50 -16.40
N LEU A 502 28.55 0.74 -15.09
CA LEU A 502 28.25 2.03 -14.45
C LEU A 502 29.10 3.25 -14.85
N PHE A 503 30.31 3.04 -15.37
CA PHE A 503 31.25 4.11 -15.72
C PHE A 503 31.66 3.99 -17.17
N ALA A 504 31.58 5.09 -17.92
CA ALA A 504 32.00 5.17 -19.31
C ALA A 504 33.46 4.70 -19.49
N ASP A 505 33.76 3.99 -20.57
CA ASP A 505 35.06 3.31 -20.65
C ASP A 505 36.24 4.29 -20.84
N GLY A 506 37.35 3.98 -20.17
CA GLY A 506 38.41 4.95 -19.88
C GLY A 506 39.36 5.20 -21.06
N ALA A 507 38.94 6.00 -22.05
CA ALA A 507 39.79 6.35 -23.20
C ALA A 507 41.07 7.15 -22.82
N GLY A 508 41.07 7.80 -21.65
CA GLY A 508 42.19 8.62 -21.15
C GLY A 508 43.39 7.82 -20.61
N GLU A 509 44.36 8.54 -20.07
CA GLU A 509 45.51 7.99 -19.34
C GLU A 509 45.18 7.78 -17.87
N VAL A 510 45.64 6.66 -17.27
CA VAL A 510 45.31 6.26 -15.88
C VAL A 510 46.12 7.01 -14.81
N SER A 511 47.08 7.83 -15.22
CA SER A 511 47.96 8.63 -14.37
C SER A 511 48.34 9.91 -15.10
N ARG A 512 48.51 11.01 -14.35
CA ARG A 512 48.98 12.32 -14.84
C ARG A 512 50.34 12.25 -15.53
N LEU A 513 51.18 11.24 -15.23
CA LEU A 513 52.44 11.00 -15.93
C LEU A 513 52.27 10.38 -17.33
N GLY A 514 51.17 9.68 -17.59
CA GLY A 514 50.89 9.10 -18.91
C GLY A 514 50.43 10.15 -19.92
N ALA A 515 49.85 11.25 -19.45
CA ALA A 515 49.25 12.28 -20.28
C ALA A 515 50.26 12.90 -21.25
N ARG A 516 49.93 12.89 -22.56
CA ARG A 516 50.70 13.64 -23.57
C ARG A 516 50.59 15.14 -23.25
N ALA A 517 51.69 15.76 -22.86
CA ALA A 517 51.78 17.22 -22.79
C ALA A 517 51.45 17.80 -24.17
N ALA A 518 50.47 18.70 -24.23
CA ALA A 518 50.06 19.35 -25.48
C ALA A 518 51.21 20.23 -25.99
N ALA A 519 51.93 19.73 -27.00
CA ALA A 519 53.09 20.42 -27.56
C ALA A 519 52.64 21.70 -28.28
N GLY A 520 52.86 22.86 -27.64
CA GLY A 520 52.65 24.16 -28.27
C GLY A 520 53.46 24.25 -29.57
N SER A 521 52.85 24.74 -30.65
CA SER A 521 53.41 24.73 -32.00
C SER A 521 54.58 25.71 -32.17
N GLY A 522 55.75 25.31 -31.69
CA GLY A 522 56.92 26.16 -31.42
C GLY A 522 58.08 26.11 -32.42
N GLY A 523 57.79 26.12 -33.73
CA GLY A 523 58.70 26.72 -34.72
C GLY A 523 59.76 25.87 -35.46
N ARG A 524 60.00 26.30 -36.70
CA ARG A 524 61.25 26.23 -37.51
C ARG A 524 61.87 24.86 -37.82
N PHE A 525 61.63 24.41 -39.06
CA PHE A 525 62.71 24.19 -40.03
C PHE A 525 62.33 24.87 -41.37
N GLY A 526 63.26 25.07 -42.30
CA GLY A 526 62.93 25.66 -43.61
C GLY A 526 64.13 26.03 -44.50
N ARG A 527 63.82 26.68 -45.64
CA ARG A 527 64.68 27.02 -46.81
C ARG A 527 64.95 25.82 -47.77
N ARG A 528 65.11 26.02 -49.10
CA ARG A 528 65.31 27.28 -49.87
C ARG A 528 64.85 27.21 -51.35
N GLY A 529 64.46 28.37 -51.91
CA GLY A 529 64.28 28.66 -53.36
C GLY A 529 62.84 28.46 -53.87
N GLY A 530 62.18 29.36 -54.64
CA GLY A 530 62.52 30.70 -55.16
C GLY A 530 62.51 30.78 -56.71
N THR A 531 62.02 31.80 -57.41
CA THR A 531 61.25 33.06 -57.14
C THR A 531 60.34 33.35 -58.38
N SER A 532 59.61 34.44 -58.66
CA SER A 532 59.35 35.80 -58.09
C SER A 532 58.02 36.31 -58.73
N ALA A 533 57.05 36.91 -58.02
CA ALA A 533 56.93 38.31 -57.54
C ALA A 533 56.42 39.35 -58.57
N ALA A 534 55.23 39.95 -58.33
CA ALA A 534 54.67 41.15 -59.00
C ALA A 534 53.53 41.82 -58.18
N ALA A 535 53.49 43.17 -58.13
CA ALA A 535 52.46 44.09 -57.57
C ALA A 535 52.90 45.56 -57.86
N PRO A 536 52.21 46.69 -57.49
CA PRO A 536 50.91 46.93 -56.84
C PRO A 536 50.06 48.11 -57.48
N ALA A 537 49.16 48.75 -56.69
CA ALA A 537 48.59 50.13 -56.82
C ALA A 537 47.45 50.44 -57.87
N ALA A 538 46.62 51.51 -57.77
CA ALA A 538 46.05 52.29 -56.63
C ALA A 538 44.93 53.32 -57.06
N ALA A 539 44.06 53.72 -56.09
CA ALA A 539 43.47 55.06 -55.82
C ALA A 539 42.32 55.77 -56.64
N THR A 540 41.38 56.36 -55.85
CA THR A 540 40.64 57.67 -55.97
C THR A 540 39.31 57.87 -56.77
N PRO A 541 38.45 58.87 -56.41
CA PRO A 541 36.99 58.96 -56.76
C PRO A 541 36.56 60.27 -57.49
N PRO A 542 35.25 60.57 -57.63
CA PRO A 542 34.54 61.58 -56.77
C PRO A 542 33.06 61.19 -56.44
N GLY A 543 32.21 61.95 -55.71
CA GLY A 543 32.39 63.16 -54.86
C GLY A 543 31.27 64.24 -55.00
N GLY A 544 30.47 64.55 -53.95
CA GLY A 544 29.47 65.65 -53.94
C GLY A 544 28.51 65.68 -52.72
N ILE A 545 28.10 66.88 -52.25
CA ILE A 545 27.19 67.19 -51.10
C ILE A 545 26.38 68.50 -51.42
N PRO A 546 25.45 69.13 -50.61
CA PRO A 546 25.57 69.47 -49.16
C PRO A 546 24.27 69.58 -48.27
N GLY A 547 24.49 69.78 -46.95
CA GLY A 547 23.54 70.41 -45.98
C GLY A 547 22.91 69.46 -44.94
N ALA A 548 22.79 69.79 -43.63
CA ALA A 548 23.33 70.92 -42.84
C ALA A 548 23.44 70.54 -41.31
N LEU A 549 24.02 71.41 -40.48
CA LEU A 549 24.35 71.26 -39.03
C LEU A 549 23.60 72.34 -38.17
N PRO A 550 23.76 72.52 -36.82
CA PRO A 550 24.67 71.92 -35.82
C PRO A 550 24.08 71.56 -34.40
N ALA A 551 25.00 71.18 -33.49
CA ALA A 551 24.89 70.63 -32.11
C ALA A 551 24.29 71.47 -30.95
N GLY A 552 24.01 70.82 -29.79
CA GLY A 552 23.78 71.45 -28.45
C GLY A 552 23.19 70.51 -27.34
N PRO A 553 23.67 70.53 -26.05
CA PRO A 553 23.15 69.71 -24.90
C PRO A 553 22.70 70.57 -23.67
N PRO A 554 22.45 70.07 -22.41
CA PRO A 554 21.89 68.82 -21.83
C PRO A 554 20.58 69.18 -21.00
N PRO A 555 20.32 68.93 -19.66
CA PRO A 555 20.60 67.84 -18.67
C PRO A 555 19.40 67.38 -17.75
N ALA A 556 19.68 66.49 -16.76
CA ALA A 556 19.06 66.34 -15.40
C ALA A 556 17.72 65.55 -15.14
N SER A 557 17.50 65.19 -13.86
CA SER A 557 16.38 64.42 -13.22
C SER A 557 15.66 65.30 -12.14
N PRO A 558 14.72 64.91 -11.21
CA PRO A 558 14.41 63.58 -10.58
C PRO A 558 12.91 63.27 -10.16
N THR A 559 12.65 62.15 -9.44
CA THR A 559 11.49 61.81 -8.51
C THR A 559 10.01 61.89 -9.00
N GLY A 560 8.99 61.18 -8.45
CA GLY A 560 8.89 60.10 -7.44
C GLY A 560 7.41 59.82 -6.98
N ALA A 561 7.14 58.62 -6.42
CA ALA A 561 5.98 58.20 -5.55
C ALA A 561 4.47 58.19 -6.03
N ALA A 562 3.87 56.98 -6.11
CA ALA A 562 2.70 56.43 -5.34
C ALA A 562 1.29 57.14 -5.27
N PRO A 563 0.17 56.48 -4.83
CA PRO A 563 -0.35 55.10 -5.09
C PRO A 563 -1.92 54.89 -5.11
N VAL A 564 -2.41 53.67 -5.50
CA VAL A 564 -3.77 53.02 -5.27
C VAL A 564 -5.09 53.78 -5.69
N PRO A 565 -6.36 53.27 -5.52
CA PRO A 565 -6.91 51.89 -5.35
C PRO A 565 -8.23 51.52 -6.15
N THR A 566 -8.61 50.22 -6.15
CA THR A 566 -10.01 49.67 -6.25
C THR A 566 -10.83 49.92 -7.54
N ALA A 567 -11.99 49.30 -7.84
CA ALA A 567 -12.91 48.41 -7.09
C ALA A 567 -13.53 47.29 -7.98
N ALA A 568 -14.41 46.44 -7.43
CA ALA A 568 -15.10 45.34 -8.12
C ALA A 568 -16.58 45.64 -8.45
N THR A 569 -17.21 44.85 -9.33
CA THR A 569 -18.69 44.85 -9.53
C THR A 569 -19.24 43.48 -9.95
N HIS A 570 -20.42 43.12 -9.46
CA HIS A 570 -21.18 41.91 -9.86
C HIS A 570 -22.14 42.17 -11.05
N VAL A 571 -22.45 41.11 -11.83
CA VAL A 571 -23.68 40.99 -12.64
C VAL A 571 -24.24 39.57 -12.52
N ARG A 572 -25.57 39.39 -12.56
CA ARG A 572 -26.26 38.09 -12.39
C ARG A 572 -27.11 37.71 -13.62
N THR A 573 -26.84 36.53 -14.21
CA THR A 573 -27.84 35.60 -14.83
C THR A 573 -28.67 36.13 -16.03
N PRO A 574 -29.50 35.31 -16.75
CA PRO A 574 -29.81 33.87 -16.61
C PRO A 574 -29.81 33.00 -17.91
N GLY A 575 -29.77 31.67 -17.73
CA GLY A 575 -30.56 30.69 -18.52
C GLY A 575 -29.95 30.09 -19.79
N GLY A 576 -30.14 28.77 -20.00
CA GLY A 576 -29.81 28.08 -21.27
C GLY A 576 -29.64 26.56 -21.13
N ALA A 577 -30.62 25.78 -21.58
CA ALA A 577 -30.77 24.33 -21.42
C ALA A 577 -29.59 23.42 -21.88
N GLY A 578 -29.25 22.45 -21.03
CA GLY A 578 -29.49 21.02 -21.32
C GLY A 578 -28.58 20.28 -22.33
N THR A 579 -27.62 19.52 -21.80
CA THR A 579 -27.14 18.24 -22.38
C THR A 579 -26.62 17.37 -21.22
N GLY A 580 -26.87 16.06 -21.25
CA GLY A 580 -26.44 15.15 -20.17
C GLY A 580 -25.01 14.65 -20.39
N PRO A 581 -24.19 14.47 -19.34
CA PRO A 581 -22.89 13.83 -19.46
C PRO A 581 -23.05 12.32 -19.64
N GLY A 582 -22.28 11.74 -20.57
CA GLY A 582 -21.94 10.31 -20.51
C GLY A 582 -20.90 10.04 -19.41
N PRO A 583 -20.52 8.77 -19.17
CA PRO A 583 -19.44 8.45 -18.24
C PRO A 583 -18.14 9.17 -18.65
N LEU A 584 -17.55 9.93 -17.73
CA LEU A 584 -16.28 10.60 -17.94
C LEU A 584 -15.13 9.62 -17.66
N PRO A 585 -14.12 9.49 -18.54
CA PRO A 585 -12.96 8.67 -18.27
C PRO A 585 -12.12 9.25 -17.12
N TYR A 586 -11.37 8.38 -16.46
CA TYR A 586 -10.49 8.62 -15.30
C TYR A 586 -10.00 10.07 -15.11
N ALA A 587 -10.79 10.86 -14.38
CA ALA A 587 -10.31 12.09 -13.79
C ALA A 587 -9.52 11.72 -12.53
N PRO A 588 -8.25 12.18 -12.39
CA PRO A 588 -7.48 11.93 -11.18
C PRO A 588 -8.20 12.54 -9.97
N ALA A 589 -8.15 11.85 -8.84
CA ALA A 589 -8.60 12.41 -7.57
C ALA A 589 -7.80 13.68 -7.23
N ALA A 590 -8.31 14.49 -6.29
CA ALA A 590 -7.74 15.79 -5.94
C ALA A 590 -6.22 15.71 -5.72
N SER A 591 -5.48 16.62 -6.35
CA SER A 591 -4.02 16.58 -6.41
C SER A 591 -3.37 16.52 -5.03
N VAL A 592 -2.86 15.34 -4.68
CA VAL A 592 -1.89 15.15 -3.60
C VAL A 592 -0.66 16.04 -3.91
N PRO A 593 0.00 16.65 -2.91
CA PRO A 593 1.13 17.55 -3.16
C PRO A 593 2.26 16.89 -3.96
N ALA A 594 2.94 17.70 -4.78
CA ALA A 594 4.11 17.29 -5.55
C ALA A 594 5.20 16.65 -4.65
N PRO A 595 6.06 15.76 -5.21
CA PRO A 595 7.09 15.06 -4.44
C PRO A 595 7.92 16.02 -3.58
N ARG A 596 8.06 15.67 -2.29
CA ARG A 596 8.46 16.60 -1.23
C ARG A 596 9.91 17.08 -1.35
N SER A 597 10.12 18.35 -1.00
CA SER A 597 11.44 18.91 -0.74
C SER A 597 12.16 18.16 0.39
N PRO A 598 13.50 18.00 0.33
CA PRO A 598 14.23 17.18 1.29
C PRO A 598 14.25 17.76 2.71
N VAL A 599 14.11 16.88 3.70
CA VAL A 599 14.39 17.19 5.11
C VAL A 599 15.92 17.12 5.32
N PRO A 600 16.59 18.22 5.71
CA PRO A 600 18.04 18.21 5.88
C PRO A 600 18.46 17.38 7.10
N SER A 601 19.36 16.41 6.88
CA SER A 601 19.93 15.58 7.95
C SER A 601 20.79 16.42 8.91
N PRO A 602 20.51 16.42 10.24
CA PRO A 602 21.28 17.20 11.20
C PRO A 602 22.65 16.56 11.48
N GLY A 603 23.66 16.94 10.69
CA GLY A 603 25.05 16.53 10.92
C GLY A 603 25.99 16.62 9.72
N ALA A 604 25.48 16.78 8.49
CA ALA A 604 26.32 16.89 7.30
C ALA A 604 26.94 18.29 7.17
N ALA A 605 28.21 18.44 7.57
CA ALA A 605 28.98 19.64 7.25
C ALA A 605 29.24 19.71 5.73
N PRO A 606 29.12 20.89 5.09
CA PRO A 606 29.32 21.01 3.65
C PRO A 606 30.78 20.76 3.27
N VAL A 607 31.04 19.65 2.58
CA VAL A 607 32.34 19.36 1.99
C VAL A 607 32.58 20.33 0.83
N PRO A 608 33.74 21.01 0.75
CA PRO A 608 33.99 21.99 -0.31
C PRO A 608 34.02 21.32 -1.69
N ALA A 609 33.30 21.90 -2.65
CA ALA A 609 33.28 21.44 -4.04
C ALA A 609 34.69 21.55 -4.67
N GLY A 610 35.37 20.41 -4.81
CA GLY A 610 36.82 20.38 -5.10
C GLY A 610 37.35 19.13 -5.83
N SER A 611 36.49 18.24 -6.32
CA SER A 611 36.86 17.13 -7.21
C SER A 611 35.73 16.81 -8.19
N GLY A 612 36.05 16.13 -9.29
CA GLY A 612 35.07 15.79 -10.32
C GLY A 612 34.10 14.70 -9.86
N ALA A 613 32.81 14.90 -10.12
CA ALA A 613 31.86 13.79 -10.12
C ALA A 613 32.25 12.83 -11.25
N PRO A 614 32.37 11.50 -11.01
CA PRO A 614 32.85 10.57 -12.02
C PRO A 614 31.97 10.55 -13.27
N ARG A 615 32.58 10.36 -14.43
CA ARG A 615 31.88 10.08 -15.69
C ARG A 615 31.21 8.71 -15.64
N LEU A 616 29.99 8.71 -15.12
CA LEU A 616 29.05 7.62 -15.25
C LEU A 616 28.77 7.32 -16.74
N GLY A 617 28.36 6.09 -17.03
CA GLY A 617 27.71 5.79 -18.31
C GLY A 617 26.38 6.56 -18.42
N GLY A 618 26.02 6.99 -19.62
CA GLY A 618 24.65 7.46 -19.87
C GLY A 618 23.68 6.28 -19.76
N LEU A 619 22.58 6.46 -19.02
CA LEU A 619 21.54 5.44 -18.85
C LEU A 619 20.94 5.06 -20.22
N ASP A 620 20.89 3.77 -20.57
CA ASP A 620 20.06 3.32 -21.69
C ASP A 620 18.59 3.33 -21.27
N VAL A 621 17.96 4.52 -21.31
CA VAL A 621 16.56 4.72 -20.92
C VAL A 621 15.64 3.71 -21.63
N ARG A 622 15.85 3.44 -22.93
CA ARG A 622 15.04 2.49 -23.69
C ARG A 622 15.32 1.04 -23.26
N GLY A 623 16.59 0.66 -23.15
CA GLY A 623 17.00 -0.66 -22.69
C GLY A 623 16.48 -0.98 -21.28
N THR A 624 16.60 -0.04 -20.36
CA THR A 624 16.20 -0.14 -18.96
C THR A 624 14.68 -0.07 -18.78
N SER A 625 13.96 0.76 -19.56
CA SER A 625 12.49 0.68 -19.65
C SER A 625 12.03 -0.71 -20.10
N LEU A 626 12.65 -1.25 -21.15
CA LEU A 626 12.36 -2.60 -21.65
C LEU A 626 12.94 -3.72 -20.76
N ALA A 627 13.68 -3.41 -19.69
CA ALA A 627 14.13 -4.38 -18.69
C ALA A 627 13.10 -4.57 -17.56
N LEU A 628 12.18 -3.61 -17.37
CA LEU A 628 11.17 -3.64 -16.31
C LEU A 628 10.33 -4.93 -16.32
N PRO A 629 9.85 -5.37 -15.13
CA PRO A 629 8.91 -6.48 -14.99
C PRO A 629 7.69 -6.33 -15.91
N VAL A 630 7.19 -7.45 -16.41
CA VAL A 630 5.98 -7.49 -17.24
C VAL A 630 4.79 -7.87 -16.36
N PRO A 631 3.63 -7.22 -16.49
CA PRO A 631 2.37 -7.73 -15.94
C PRO A 631 2.15 -9.19 -16.37
N ARG A 632 1.63 -10.01 -15.46
CA ARG A 632 1.32 -11.41 -15.74
C ARG A 632 0.05 -11.52 -16.58
N VAL A 633 0.09 -12.49 -17.49
CA VAL A 633 -1.05 -12.88 -18.32
C VAL A 633 -2.15 -13.45 -17.42
N ASP A 634 -3.36 -12.93 -17.56
CA ASP A 634 -4.56 -13.47 -16.91
C ASP A 634 -4.79 -14.93 -17.30
N ALA A 635 -4.86 -15.83 -16.31
CA ALA A 635 -5.06 -17.26 -16.52
C ALA A 635 -6.47 -17.62 -17.06
N SER A 636 -7.41 -16.66 -17.05
CA SER A 636 -8.75 -16.80 -17.63
C SER A 636 -8.86 -16.30 -19.08
N ASP A 637 -7.82 -15.62 -19.62
CA ASP A 637 -7.84 -15.16 -21.01
C ASP A 637 -7.86 -16.34 -21.99
N PRO A 638 -8.72 -16.34 -23.03
CA PRO A 638 -8.82 -17.43 -24.01
C PRO A 638 -7.50 -17.80 -24.70
N ASN A 639 -6.57 -16.84 -24.80
CA ASN A 639 -5.27 -17.00 -25.43
C ASN A 639 -4.13 -17.23 -24.43
N ALA A 640 -4.38 -17.31 -23.12
CA ALA A 640 -3.34 -17.49 -22.11
C ALA A 640 -2.46 -18.74 -22.36
N GLY A 641 -3.08 -19.86 -22.74
CA GLY A 641 -2.37 -21.10 -23.09
C GLY A 641 -1.53 -20.99 -24.39
N PHE A 642 -1.92 -20.13 -25.33
CA PHE A 642 -1.12 -19.81 -26.51
C PHE A 642 0.07 -18.92 -26.13
N LEU A 643 -0.18 -17.84 -25.38
CA LEU A 643 0.85 -16.88 -24.95
C LEU A 643 1.95 -17.54 -24.11
N ALA A 644 1.58 -18.50 -23.24
CA ALA A 644 2.52 -19.33 -22.49
C ALA A 644 3.41 -20.24 -23.37
N GLY A 645 3.04 -20.48 -24.64
CA GLY A 645 3.83 -21.23 -25.61
C GLY A 645 4.85 -20.39 -26.40
N VAL A 646 4.58 -19.11 -26.64
CA VAL A 646 5.41 -18.25 -27.54
C VAL A 646 6.56 -17.54 -26.80
N MET A 647 7.27 -18.28 -25.93
CA MET A 647 8.27 -17.69 -25.02
C MET A 647 9.63 -17.36 -25.66
N ALA A 648 9.88 -17.67 -26.94
CA ALA A 648 11.22 -17.60 -27.54
C ALA A 648 11.27 -17.14 -29.01
N SER A 649 10.20 -16.55 -29.55
CA SER A 649 10.18 -16.01 -30.93
C SER A 649 10.82 -14.63 -31.02
N ALA A 650 11.36 -14.25 -32.18
CA ALA A 650 11.78 -12.87 -32.43
C ALA A 650 10.54 -11.95 -32.44
N PRO A 651 10.64 -10.66 -32.05
CA PRO A 651 9.47 -9.78 -31.94
C PRO A 651 8.60 -9.69 -33.21
N ALA A 652 9.20 -9.70 -34.40
CA ALA A 652 8.47 -9.71 -35.67
C ALA A 652 7.70 -11.03 -35.92
N GLU A 653 8.28 -12.17 -35.54
CA GLU A 653 7.62 -13.49 -35.62
C GLU A 653 6.47 -13.59 -34.60
N LEU A 654 6.69 -13.03 -33.40
CA LEU A 654 5.68 -12.92 -32.35
C LEU A 654 4.48 -12.06 -32.81
N ILE A 655 4.71 -10.91 -33.44
CA ILE A 655 3.64 -10.07 -34.00
C ILE A 655 2.86 -10.83 -35.08
N ALA A 656 3.55 -11.50 -36.02
CA ALA A 656 2.90 -12.31 -37.04
C ALA A 656 2.08 -13.47 -36.44
N ALA A 657 2.57 -14.11 -35.37
CA ALA A 657 1.85 -15.17 -34.66
C ALA A 657 0.63 -14.64 -33.89
N LEU A 658 0.73 -13.47 -33.24
CA LEU A 658 -0.38 -12.80 -32.55
C LEU A 658 -1.48 -12.36 -33.53
N GLN A 659 -1.11 -11.82 -34.68
CA GLN A 659 -2.05 -11.40 -35.72
C GLN A 659 -2.73 -12.58 -36.45
N ALA A 660 -2.20 -13.79 -36.31
CA ALA A 660 -2.81 -15.03 -36.80
C ALA A 660 -3.79 -15.70 -35.79
N VAL A 661 -3.93 -15.15 -34.58
CA VAL A 661 -4.86 -15.69 -33.56
C VAL A 661 -6.31 -15.44 -34.01
N PRO A 662 -7.20 -16.46 -34.02
CA PRO A 662 -8.58 -16.30 -34.54
C PRO A 662 -9.46 -15.29 -33.81
N ALA A 663 -9.16 -14.96 -32.56
CA ALA A 663 -9.83 -13.93 -31.78
C ALA A 663 -8.81 -13.21 -30.90
N ALA A 664 -8.52 -11.94 -31.22
CA ALA A 664 -7.66 -11.10 -30.40
C ALA A 664 -8.32 -10.80 -29.05
N SER A 665 -7.56 -10.99 -27.97
CA SER A 665 -7.91 -10.62 -26.60
C SER A 665 -7.01 -9.51 -26.07
N LEU A 666 -7.37 -8.93 -24.91
CA LEU A 666 -6.57 -7.91 -24.22
C LEU A 666 -5.11 -8.36 -24.08
N GLU A 667 -4.87 -9.57 -23.60
CA GLU A 667 -3.52 -10.11 -23.41
C GLU A 667 -2.72 -10.21 -24.72
N THR A 668 -3.36 -10.61 -25.83
CA THR A 668 -2.68 -10.62 -27.14
C THR A 668 -2.28 -9.22 -27.60
N ARG A 669 -3.11 -8.20 -27.32
CA ARG A 669 -2.82 -6.80 -27.69
C ARG A 669 -1.77 -6.15 -26.79
N LEU A 670 -1.77 -6.45 -25.49
CA LEU A 670 -0.69 -6.04 -24.57
C LEU A 670 0.65 -6.66 -25.00
N ARG A 671 0.65 -7.94 -25.42
CA ARG A 671 1.86 -8.61 -25.94
C ARG A 671 2.30 -8.06 -27.30
N GLU A 672 1.37 -7.69 -28.18
CA GLU A 672 1.65 -7.05 -29.48
C GLU A 672 2.28 -5.66 -29.29
N LEU A 673 1.68 -4.82 -28.44
CA LEU A 673 2.23 -3.51 -28.04
C LEU A 673 3.66 -3.64 -27.50
N ARG A 674 3.89 -4.60 -26.60
CA ARG A 674 5.23 -4.88 -26.06
C ARG A 674 6.23 -5.25 -27.16
N ALA A 675 5.82 -6.03 -28.16
CA ALA A 675 6.68 -6.44 -29.26
C ALA A 675 7.05 -5.26 -30.20
N TYR A 676 6.12 -4.34 -30.50
CA TYR A 676 6.44 -3.11 -31.25
C TYR A 676 7.45 -2.22 -30.50
N LEU A 677 7.28 -2.05 -29.19
CA LEU A 677 8.24 -1.31 -28.35
C LEU A 677 9.63 -1.96 -28.34
N GLU A 678 9.71 -3.30 -28.35
CA GLU A 678 10.96 -4.06 -28.44
C GLU A 678 11.63 -3.95 -29.82
N MET A 679 10.87 -3.98 -30.93
CA MET A 679 11.39 -3.67 -32.27
C MET A 679 11.88 -2.22 -32.41
N GLY A 680 11.21 -1.29 -31.71
CA GLY A 680 11.47 0.15 -31.86
C GLY A 680 10.59 0.79 -32.93
N ASP A 681 9.34 0.31 -33.08
CA ASP A 681 8.30 0.96 -33.87
C ASP A 681 7.37 1.75 -32.94
N PRO A 682 7.64 3.04 -32.68
CA PRO A 682 6.79 3.87 -31.83
C PRO A 682 5.43 4.18 -32.48
N ALA A 683 5.32 4.08 -33.81
CA ALA A 683 4.08 4.41 -34.53
C ALA A 683 3.06 3.27 -34.41
N ALA A 684 3.50 2.02 -34.58
CA ALA A 684 2.65 0.86 -34.34
C ALA A 684 2.35 0.68 -32.84
N ALA A 685 3.32 0.96 -31.96
CA ALA A 685 3.09 0.98 -30.51
C ALA A 685 2.01 2.01 -30.11
N ALA A 686 2.13 3.27 -30.54
CA ALA A 686 1.17 4.32 -30.20
C ALA A 686 -0.25 4.02 -30.73
N GLN A 687 -0.38 3.47 -31.94
CA GLN A 687 -1.68 3.03 -32.47
C GLN A 687 -2.29 1.87 -31.65
N THR A 688 -1.47 0.90 -31.25
CA THR A 688 -1.93 -0.24 -30.42
C THR A 688 -2.35 0.22 -29.02
N LEU A 689 -1.60 1.15 -28.41
CA LEU A 689 -1.93 1.75 -27.11
C LEU A 689 -3.23 2.56 -27.18
N ALA A 690 -3.40 3.44 -28.16
CA ALA A 690 -4.62 4.24 -28.30
C ALA A 690 -5.88 3.37 -28.52
N ALA A 691 -5.73 2.23 -29.21
CA ALA A 691 -6.81 1.26 -29.36
C ALA A 691 -7.15 0.53 -28.05
N LEU A 692 -6.15 0.25 -27.21
CA LEU A 692 -6.32 -0.30 -25.86
C LEU A 692 -6.97 0.71 -24.91
N GLU A 693 -6.48 1.95 -24.85
CA GLU A 693 -7.06 3.03 -24.03
C GLU A 693 -8.52 3.31 -24.41
N GLY A 694 -8.88 3.21 -25.70
CA GLY A 694 -10.26 3.35 -26.16
C GLY A 694 -11.21 2.18 -25.87
N GLN A 695 -10.72 1.04 -25.37
CA GLN A 695 -11.51 -0.19 -25.12
C GLN A 695 -11.41 -0.69 -23.68
N HIS A 696 -10.32 -0.39 -22.99
CA HIS A 696 -9.93 -0.93 -21.68
C HIS A 696 -9.27 0.16 -20.81
N ALA A 697 -9.84 1.38 -20.81
CA ALA A 697 -9.31 2.54 -20.09
C ALA A 697 -9.06 2.30 -18.59
N ASP A 698 -9.91 1.48 -17.96
CA ASP A 698 -9.87 1.19 -16.52
C ASP A 698 -8.92 0.02 -16.17
N ASP A 699 -8.28 -0.63 -17.15
CA ASP A 699 -7.35 -1.71 -16.89
C ASP A 699 -5.94 -1.17 -16.58
N TRP A 700 -5.48 -1.43 -15.35
CA TRP A 700 -4.17 -0.96 -14.86
C TRP A 700 -2.99 -1.41 -15.74
N ARG A 701 -3.11 -2.51 -16.49
CA ARG A 701 -2.06 -2.97 -17.42
C ARG A 701 -1.91 -1.99 -18.58
N VAL A 702 -3.02 -1.42 -19.07
CA VAL A 702 -2.98 -0.37 -20.10
C VAL A 702 -2.27 0.87 -19.57
N VAL A 703 -2.52 1.26 -18.31
CA VAL A 703 -1.80 2.35 -17.64
C VAL A 703 -0.30 2.05 -17.49
N TRP A 704 0.07 0.83 -17.10
CA TRP A 704 1.47 0.39 -17.06
C TRP A 704 2.15 0.49 -18.43
N TYR A 705 1.47 0.03 -19.49
CA TYR A 705 2.00 0.07 -20.85
C TYR A 705 2.02 1.47 -21.47
N ARG A 706 1.12 2.37 -21.07
CA ARG A 706 1.24 3.82 -21.31
C ARG A 706 2.51 4.37 -20.68
N GLY A 707 2.76 4.09 -19.39
CA GLY A 707 3.97 4.52 -18.69
C GLY A 707 5.25 4.04 -19.38
N LEU A 708 5.28 2.77 -19.77
CA LEU A 708 6.38 2.18 -20.54
C LEU A 708 6.57 2.86 -21.91
N THR A 709 5.49 3.15 -22.62
CA THR A 709 5.51 3.79 -23.95
C THR A 709 6.00 5.23 -23.87
N SER A 710 5.50 6.01 -22.90
CA SER A 710 5.98 7.38 -22.62
C SER A 710 7.47 7.39 -22.30
N LEU A 711 7.94 6.50 -21.40
CA LEU A 711 9.36 6.46 -21.00
C LEU A 711 10.30 6.07 -22.15
N VAL A 712 9.91 5.11 -22.99
CA VAL A 712 10.65 4.71 -24.20
C VAL A 712 10.69 5.85 -25.24
N ASN A 713 9.63 6.65 -25.34
CA ASN A 713 9.55 7.81 -26.23
C ASN A 713 10.18 9.10 -25.66
N GLY A 714 10.63 9.09 -24.40
CA GLY A 714 11.27 10.23 -23.73
C GLY A 714 10.31 11.22 -23.06
N ASP A 715 9.01 10.89 -22.95
CA ASP A 715 8.01 11.61 -22.15
C ASP A 715 8.08 11.08 -20.71
N LYS A 716 8.78 11.82 -19.85
CA LYS A 716 9.18 11.35 -18.51
C LYS A 716 8.08 11.61 -17.49
N GLU A 717 7.36 12.71 -17.70
CA GLU A 717 6.31 13.23 -16.85
C GLU A 717 5.06 12.35 -16.95
N ASN A 718 4.60 11.98 -18.15
CA ASN A 718 3.51 11.01 -18.28
C ASN A 718 3.94 9.60 -17.87
N ALA A 719 5.21 9.24 -18.04
CA ALA A 719 5.73 7.97 -17.54
C ALA A 719 5.61 7.89 -16.00
N ALA A 720 6.13 8.89 -15.29
CA ALA A 720 6.05 8.98 -13.84
C ALA A 720 4.61 8.91 -13.33
N LEU A 721 3.70 9.74 -13.88
CA LEU A 721 2.28 9.74 -13.50
C LEU A 721 1.58 8.39 -13.74
N SER A 722 1.96 7.67 -14.80
CA SER A 722 1.36 6.36 -15.11
C SER A 722 1.86 5.27 -14.15
N PHE A 723 3.15 5.29 -13.77
CA PHE A 723 3.68 4.33 -12.80
C PHE A 723 3.26 4.66 -11.36
N ASP A 724 3.04 5.93 -11.04
CA ASP A 724 2.53 6.39 -9.73
C ASP A 724 1.09 5.91 -9.50
N ALA A 725 0.23 6.00 -10.52
CA ALA A 725 -1.12 5.43 -10.47
C ALA A 725 -1.14 3.90 -10.28
N VAL A 726 -0.15 3.18 -10.84
CA VAL A 726 0.01 1.73 -10.60
C VAL A 726 0.58 1.44 -9.21
N TYR A 727 1.31 2.38 -8.60
CA TYR A 727 1.78 2.28 -7.20
C TYR A 727 0.64 2.54 -6.20
N ASP A 728 -0.24 3.51 -6.45
CA ASP A 728 -1.47 3.70 -5.66
C ASP A 728 -2.40 2.49 -5.73
N ALA A 729 -2.52 1.86 -6.90
CA ALA A 729 -3.23 0.60 -7.05
C ALA A 729 -2.55 -0.53 -6.26
N PHE A 730 -1.24 -0.74 -6.41
CA PHE A 730 -0.53 -1.91 -5.88
C PHE A 730 0.65 -1.50 -4.98
N PRO A 731 0.38 -0.96 -3.78
CA PRO A 731 1.40 -0.42 -2.89
C PRO A 731 2.38 -1.47 -2.35
N GLY A 732 1.99 -2.75 -2.33
CA GLY A 732 2.84 -3.86 -1.92
C GLY A 732 3.87 -4.29 -2.97
N GLU A 733 3.77 -3.82 -4.22
CA GLU A 733 4.62 -4.28 -5.32
C GLU A 733 5.98 -3.54 -5.39
N PRO A 734 7.07 -4.22 -5.78
CA PRO A 734 8.36 -3.59 -6.08
C PRO A 734 8.45 -3.07 -7.52
N ALA A 735 7.66 -3.61 -8.45
CA ALA A 735 7.73 -3.26 -9.88
C ALA A 735 7.42 -1.78 -10.20
N PRO A 736 6.34 -1.16 -9.70
CA PRO A 736 6.10 0.27 -9.95
C PRO A 736 7.11 1.16 -9.23
N LYS A 737 7.59 0.77 -8.04
CA LYS A 737 8.68 1.48 -7.33
C LYS A 737 9.97 1.51 -8.14
N LEU A 738 10.34 0.39 -8.79
CA LEU A 738 11.51 0.33 -9.68
C LEU A 738 11.32 1.26 -10.90
N ALA A 739 10.13 1.28 -11.51
CA ALA A 739 9.81 2.16 -12.63
C ALA A 739 9.85 3.65 -12.23
N LEU A 740 9.33 3.99 -11.04
CA LEU A 740 9.41 5.34 -10.47
C LEU A 740 10.85 5.75 -10.15
N GLY A 741 11.70 4.83 -9.68
CA GLY A 741 13.14 5.07 -9.49
C GLY A 741 13.84 5.46 -10.80
N ILE A 742 13.53 4.78 -11.90
CA ILE A 742 14.04 5.11 -13.24
C ILE A 742 13.49 6.46 -13.72
N CYS A 743 12.18 6.72 -13.55
CA CYS A 743 11.58 8.00 -13.92
C CYS A 743 12.22 9.16 -13.14
N ALA A 744 12.39 9.03 -11.83
CA ALA A 744 13.02 10.02 -10.96
C ALA A 744 14.49 10.26 -11.36
N GLU A 745 15.27 9.21 -11.64
CA GLU A 745 16.65 9.34 -12.13
C GLU A 745 16.70 10.10 -13.47
N VAL A 746 15.83 9.76 -14.40
CA VAL A 746 15.75 10.36 -15.75
C VAL A 746 15.18 11.79 -15.72
N LEU A 747 14.41 12.15 -14.70
CA LEU A 747 13.98 13.52 -14.36
C LEU A 747 15.04 14.32 -13.58
N GLY A 748 16.12 13.70 -13.13
CA GLY A 748 17.16 14.34 -12.31
C GLY A 748 16.80 14.49 -10.82
N GLN A 749 15.72 13.87 -10.36
CA GLN A 749 15.28 13.85 -8.96
C GLN A 749 16.07 12.77 -8.17
N LEU A 750 17.37 12.99 -7.99
CA LEU A 750 18.30 11.98 -7.48
C LEU A 750 17.94 11.45 -6.10
N ASP A 751 17.40 12.28 -5.20
CA ASP A 751 16.99 11.87 -3.85
C ASP A 751 15.79 10.90 -3.91
N ASN A 752 14.76 11.23 -4.69
CA ASN A 752 13.59 10.37 -4.91
C ASN A 752 13.98 9.05 -5.57
N ALA A 753 14.88 9.10 -6.56
CA ALA A 753 15.42 7.91 -7.22
C ALA A 753 16.20 7.02 -6.24
N ALA A 754 17.01 7.63 -5.36
CA ALA A 754 17.76 6.91 -4.35
C ALA A 754 16.84 6.17 -3.37
N GLU A 755 15.79 6.82 -2.85
CA GLU A 755 14.87 6.15 -1.93
C GLU A 755 14.04 5.06 -2.63
N TYR A 756 13.52 5.26 -3.84
CA TYR A 756 12.82 4.19 -4.57
C TYR A 756 13.72 2.98 -4.87
N TYR A 757 14.93 3.19 -5.39
CA TYR A 757 15.88 2.09 -5.65
C TYR A 757 16.32 1.39 -4.36
N ARG A 758 16.51 2.14 -3.27
CA ARG A 758 16.83 1.60 -1.94
C ARG A 758 15.70 0.75 -1.37
N LEU A 759 14.46 1.22 -1.48
CA LEU A 759 13.26 0.53 -0.98
C LEU A 759 13.06 -0.82 -1.67
N VAL A 760 13.23 -0.86 -3.01
CA VAL A 760 13.21 -2.10 -3.81
C VAL A 760 14.37 -3.01 -3.42
N TRP A 761 15.61 -2.53 -3.47
CA TRP A 761 16.80 -3.36 -3.22
C TRP A 761 16.86 -3.93 -1.80
N LEU A 762 16.42 -3.15 -0.81
CA LEU A 762 16.38 -3.59 0.59
C LEU A 762 15.29 -4.63 0.84
N THR A 763 14.19 -4.60 0.08
CA THR A 763 13.07 -5.53 0.24
C THR A 763 13.29 -6.84 -0.53
N ASP A 764 13.73 -6.77 -1.79
CA ASP A 764 13.97 -7.94 -2.64
C ASP A 764 15.26 -7.80 -3.50
N PRO A 765 16.35 -8.50 -3.15
CA PRO A 765 17.63 -8.42 -3.86
C PRO A 765 17.66 -9.19 -5.18
N SER A 766 16.53 -9.70 -5.68
CA SER A 766 16.44 -10.20 -7.05
C SER A 766 16.32 -9.09 -8.09
N PHE A 767 15.85 -7.89 -7.69
CA PHE A 767 15.78 -6.69 -8.53
C PHE A 767 17.14 -5.99 -8.57
N VAL A 768 18.09 -6.58 -9.29
CA VAL A 768 19.48 -6.16 -9.27
C VAL A 768 19.70 -4.83 -10.00
N SER A 769 18.81 -4.42 -10.93
CA SER A 769 18.85 -3.05 -11.48
C SER A 769 18.67 -1.98 -10.42
N ALA A 770 17.99 -2.27 -9.30
CA ALA A 770 17.87 -1.34 -8.18
C ALA A 770 19.21 -1.12 -7.47
N ALA A 771 20.06 -2.14 -7.32
CA ALA A 771 21.40 -1.98 -6.77
C ALA A 771 22.29 -1.09 -7.65
N PHE A 772 22.26 -1.32 -8.96
CA PHE A 772 23.04 -0.51 -9.91
C PHE A 772 22.50 0.92 -9.99
N GLY A 773 21.18 1.11 -10.04
CA GLY A 773 20.53 2.43 -10.03
C GLY A 773 20.81 3.23 -8.76
N LEU A 774 20.65 2.62 -7.58
CA LEU A 774 20.99 3.25 -6.30
C LEU A 774 22.45 3.70 -6.26
N ALA A 775 23.38 2.85 -6.70
CA ALA A 775 24.80 3.21 -6.77
C ALA A 775 25.06 4.36 -7.77
N ARG A 776 24.37 4.37 -8.92
CA ARG A 776 24.45 5.41 -9.95
C ARG A 776 24.07 6.78 -9.41
N VAL A 777 22.91 6.88 -8.76
CA VAL A 777 22.42 8.14 -8.16
C VAL A 777 23.23 8.56 -6.93
N GLN A 778 23.70 7.61 -6.12
CA GLN A 778 24.62 7.88 -5.01
C GLN A 778 25.97 8.45 -5.49
N ILE A 779 26.52 7.95 -6.62
CA ILE A 779 27.72 8.54 -7.24
C ILE A 779 27.45 9.95 -7.77
N ALA A 780 26.30 10.17 -8.41
CA ALA A 780 25.90 11.48 -8.93
C ALA A 780 25.70 12.52 -7.80
N ALA A 781 25.15 12.10 -6.65
CA ALA A 781 25.04 12.91 -5.43
C ALA A 781 26.36 13.05 -4.64
N GLY A 782 27.43 12.35 -5.07
CA GLY A 782 28.76 12.41 -4.46
C GLY A 782 29.03 11.41 -3.34
N ASP A 783 28.03 10.66 -2.84
CA ASP A 783 28.21 9.60 -1.85
C ASP A 783 28.72 8.29 -2.49
N ARG A 784 29.98 8.36 -2.93
CA ARG A 784 30.77 7.20 -3.37
C ARG A 784 30.84 6.10 -2.32
N SER A 785 30.76 6.43 -1.02
CA SER A 785 30.91 5.46 0.07
C SER A 785 29.66 4.56 0.20
N SER A 786 28.47 5.14 0.07
CA SER A 786 27.23 4.35 -0.03
C SER A 786 27.17 3.60 -1.35
N ALA A 787 27.53 4.21 -2.48
CA ALA A 787 27.52 3.51 -3.78
C ALA A 787 28.41 2.25 -3.78
N VAL A 788 29.60 2.33 -3.19
CA VAL A 788 30.49 1.18 -2.99
C VAL A 788 29.85 0.13 -2.10
N ARG A 789 29.24 0.49 -0.96
CA ARG A 789 28.52 -0.45 -0.08
C ARG A 789 27.32 -1.12 -0.77
N THR A 790 26.57 -0.36 -1.57
CA THR A 790 25.44 -0.86 -2.37
C THR A 790 25.92 -1.94 -3.35
N LEU A 791 26.95 -1.65 -4.16
CA LEU A 791 27.53 -2.61 -5.10
C LEU A 791 28.19 -3.80 -4.40
N GLU A 792 28.82 -3.58 -3.25
CA GLU A 792 29.42 -4.62 -2.42
C GLU A 792 28.39 -5.46 -1.63
N SER A 793 27.10 -5.08 -1.65
CA SER A 793 25.99 -5.87 -1.10
C SER A 793 25.41 -6.89 -2.09
N VAL A 794 25.73 -6.79 -3.40
CA VAL A 794 25.27 -7.75 -4.41
C VAL A 794 25.80 -9.16 -4.09
N PRO A 795 24.94 -10.18 -3.93
CA PRO A 795 25.35 -11.53 -3.51
C PRO A 795 26.20 -12.28 -4.53
N GLU A 796 27.08 -13.18 -4.05
CA GLU A 796 27.94 -14.06 -4.88
C GLU A 796 27.16 -15.02 -5.80
N ALA A 797 25.90 -15.30 -5.47
CA ALA A 797 25.00 -16.09 -6.32
C ALA A 797 24.41 -15.30 -7.50
N SER A 798 24.57 -13.98 -7.56
CA SER A 798 24.09 -13.16 -8.67
C SER A 798 25.04 -13.23 -9.86
N ILE A 799 24.49 -13.45 -11.07
CA ILE A 799 25.26 -13.40 -12.33
C ILE A 799 25.92 -12.03 -12.57
N HIS A 800 25.43 -10.98 -11.89
CA HIS A 800 25.97 -9.62 -11.98
C HIS A 800 26.99 -9.28 -10.87
N TYR A 801 27.31 -10.21 -9.97
CA TYR A 801 28.30 -10.00 -8.89
C TYR A 801 29.63 -9.45 -9.44
N THR A 802 30.18 -10.08 -10.46
CA THR A 802 31.44 -9.64 -11.10
C THR A 802 31.35 -8.20 -11.60
N ALA A 803 30.25 -7.83 -12.26
CA ALA A 803 30.04 -6.46 -12.74
C ALA A 803 29.92 -5.46 -11.57
N ALA A 804 29.20 -5.81 -10.50
CA ALA A 804 29.07 -4.97 -9.31
C ALA A 804 30.43 -4.75 -8.61
N ARG A 805 31.25 -5.79 -8.46
CA ARG A 805 32.62 -5.66 -7.88
C ARG A 805 33.56 -4.83 -8.77
N ILE A 806 33.43 -4.94 -10.10
CA ILE A 806 34.16 -4.10 -11.06
C ILE A 806 33.74 -2.63 -10.92
N ALA A 807 32.44 -2.36 -10.84
CA ALA A 807 31.90 -1.02 -10.62
C ALA A 807 32.32 -0.44 -9.27
N ALA A 808 32.33 -1.24 -8.19
CA ALA A 808 32.81 -0.79 -6.88
C ALA A 808 34.30 -0.40 -6.89
N VAL A 809 35.16 -1.15 -7.59
CA VAL A 809 36.58 -0.74 -7.80
C VAL A 809 36.66 0.60 -8.54
N ARG A 810 35.87 0.77 -9.61
CA ARG A 810 35.84 2.03 -10.38
C ARG A 810 35.31 3.21 -9.56
N ALA A 811 34.30 3.01 -8.71
CA ALA A 811 33.70 4.03 -7.84
C ALA A 811 34.66 4.59 -6.78
N ARG A 812 35.48 3.71 -6.18
CA ARG A 812 36.54 4.07 -5.22
C ARG A 812 37.58 5.00 -5.85
N LEU A 813 37.96 4.76 -7.11
CA LEU A 813 39.20 5.31 -7.70
C LEU A 813 39.00 6.43 -8.72
N ARG A 814 37.98 6.37 -9.59
CA ARG A 814 37.89 7.26 -10.75
C ARG A 814 37.62 8.71 -10.35
N GLU A 815 38.36 9.63 -10.95
CA GLU A 815 38.22 11.09 -10.78
C GLU A 815 38.33 11.58 -9.31
N ARG A 816 39.04 10.82 -8.46
CA ARG A 816 39.52 11.29 -7.15
C ARG A 816 40.67 12.28 -7.33
N ALA A 817 40.83 13.24 -6.40
CA ALA A 817 42.01 14.08 -6.37
C ALA A 817 43.19 13.30 -5.72
N PRO A 818 44.41 13.32 -6.29
CA PRO A 818 45.57 12.59 -5.74
C PRO A 818 46.03 13.03 -4.34
N GLN A 819 45.49 14.14 -3.82
CA GLN A 819 45.71 14.66 -2.47
C GLN A 819 44.76 14.05 -1.42
N GLU A 820 43.76 13.26 -1.83
CA GLU A 820 42.81 12.61 -0.92
C GLU A 820 43.47 11.44 -0.16
N PRO A 821 42.94 11.04 1.02
CA PRO A 821 43.46 9.91 1.80
C PRO A 821 43.08 8.54 1.20
N LEU A 822 43.58 8.24 -0.01
CA LEU A 822 43.17 7.10 -0.83
C LEU A 822 43.69 5.72 -0.37
N MET A 823 44.55 5.64 0.65
CA MET A 823 45.21 4.40 1.10
C MET A 823 44.23 3.22 1.33
N ALA A 824 43.11 3.47 2.02
CA ALA A 824 42.12 2.44 2.31
C ALA A 824 41.41 1.96 1.04
N ASP A 825 41.03 2.88 0.15
CA ASP A 825 40.37 2.58 -1.12
C ASP A 825 41.30 1.85 -2.10
N LEU A 826 42.56 2.26 -2.19
CA LEU A 826 43.58 1.59 -3.00
C LEU A 826 43.86 0.16 -2.51
N THR A 827 43.94 -0.03 -1.18
CA THR A 827 44.13 -1.35 -0.58
C THR A 827 42.93 -2.26 -0.83
N ALA A 828 41.71 -1.76 -0.61
CA ALA A 828 40.48 -2.49 -0.89
C ALA A 828 40.31 -2.83 -2.38
N ALA A 829 40.60 -1.88 -3.28
CA ALA A 829 40.55 -2.11 -4.72
C ALA A 829 41.58 -3.16 -5.19
N SER A 830 42.81 -3.10 -4.67
CA SER A 830 43.85 -4.12 -4.93
C SER A 830 43.40 -5.51 -4.45
N ALA A 831 42.81 -5.61 -3.25
CA ALA A 831 42.26 -6.86 -2.73
C ALA A 831 41.11 -7.38 -3.60
N GLN A 832 40.19 -6.51 -4.03
CA GLN A 832 39.03 -6.88 -4.85
C GLN A 832 39.41 -7.35 -6.26
N VAL A 833 40.37 -6.68 -6.93
CA VAL A 833 40.93 -7.14 -8.22
C VAL A 833 41.65 -8.49 -8.07
N SER A 834 42.33 -8.71 -6.94
CA SER A 834 42.95 -10.01 -6.62
C SER A 834 41.92 -11.12 -6.41
N ALA A 835 40.84 -10.85 -5.65
CA ALA A 835 39.75 -11.79 -5.43
C ALA A 835 39.00 -12.15 -6.73
N LEU A 836 38.65 -11.15 -7.55
CA LEU A 836 38.04 -11.37 -8.87
C LEU A 836 38.92 -12.21 -9.80
N SER A 837 40.25 -12.09 -9.69
CA SER A 837 41.18 -12.92 -10.46
C SER A 837 41.12 -14.40 -10.06
N GLY A 838 40.90 -14.70 -8.77
CA GLY A 838 40.63 -16.06 -8.28
C GLY A 838 39.27 -16.62 -8.72
N LEU A 839 38.28 -15.74 -8.93
CA LEU A 839 36.95 -16.08 -9.47
C LEU A 839 36.92 -16.17 -11.01
N GLY A 840 38.07 -16.16 -11.68
CA GLY A 840 38.15 -16.35 -13.13
C GLY A 840 37.86 -15.12 -13.98
N LEU A 841 37.92 -13.90 -13.43
CA LEU A 841 37.84 -12.65 -14.21
C LEU A 841 38.82 -12.71 -15.39
N ASP A 842 38.35 -12.32 -16.58
CA ASP A 842 39.13 -12.37 -17.80
C ASP A 842 40.40 -11.51 -17.73
N ALA A 843 41.44 -11.93 -18.46
CA ALA A 843 42.76 -11.32 -18.36
C ALA A 843 42.77 -9.85 -18.85
N VAL A 844 41.90 -9.46 -19.78
CA VAL A 844 41.89 -8.09 -20.31
C VAL A 844 41.26 -7.13 -19.29
N ARG A 845 40.09 -7.46 -18.73
CA ARG A 845 39.47 -6.67 -17.65
C ARG A 845 40.34 -6.63 -16.40
N ARG A 846 41.00 -7.73 -16.04
CA ARG A 846 41.95 -7.78 -14.90
C ARG A 846 43.10 -6.80 -15.08
N GLU A 847 43.80 -6.84 -16.22
CA GLU A 847 44.95 -5.94 -16.45
C GLU A 847 44.47 -4.49 -16.63
N ARG A 848 43.32 -4.23 -17.26
CA ARG A 848 42.71 -2.88 -17.32
C ARG A 848 42.45 -2.33 -15.91
N LEU A 849 41.78 -3.08 -15.03
CA LEU A 849 41.56 -2.67 -13.63
C LEU A 849 42.87 -2.53 -12.84
N SER A 850 43.86 -3.37 -13.14
CA SER A 850 45.20 -3.24 -12.55
C SER A 850 45.88 -1.93 -12.95
N THR A 851 45.70 -1.47 -14.20
CA THR A 851 46.18 -0.13 -14.61
C THR A 851 45.39 1.00 -13.95
N GLU A 852 44.08 0.86 -13.70
CA GLU A 852 43.31 1.85 -12.93
C GLU A 852 43.84 1.96 -11.48
N VAL A 853 44.00 0.83 -10.77
CA VAL A 853 44.52 0.78 -9.39
C VAL A 853 45.94 1.36 -9.28
N LEU A 854 46.87 0.89 -10.12
CA LEU A 854 48.28 1.30 -10.05
C LEU A 854 48.50 2.73 -10.57
N GLY A 855 47.66 3.19 -11.50
CA GLY A 855 47.67 4.58 -11.99
C GLY A 855 47.24 5.57 -10.92
N THR A 856 46.12 5.31 -10.24
CA THR A 856 45.66 6.13 -9.10
C THR A 856 46.65 6.07 -7.94
N ALA A 857 47.25 4.91 -7.64
CA ALA A 857 48.29 4.79 -6.63
C ALA A 857 49.54 5.62 -6.96
N LEU A 858 49.99 5.60 -8.23
CA LEU A 858 51.18 6.34 -8.65
C LEU A 858 50.97 7.86 -8.54
N ASP A 859 49.82 8.36 -9.01
CA ASP A 859 49.47 9.78 -8.85
C ASP A 859 49.35 10.18 -7.36
N TRP A 860 48.83 9.29 -6.50
CA TRP A 860 48.72 9.51 -5.06
C TRP A 860 50.08 9.55 -4.34
N VAL A 861 51.05 8.71 -4.74
CA VAL A 861 52.44 8.78 -4.24
C VAL A 861 53.13 10.07 -4.71
N LEU A 862 52.92 10.45 -5.98
CA LEU A 862 53.55 11.63 -6.59
C LEU A 862 53.00 12.97 -6.09
N SER A 863 51.80 12.99 -5.49
CA SER A 863 51.21 14.23 -4.94
C SER A 863 51.85 14.68 -3.64
N GLY A 864 52.72 13.85 -3.03
CA GLY A 864 53.27 14.09 -1.70
C GLY A 864 52.27 13.79 -0.57
N SER A 865 51.15 13.12 -0.86
CA SER A 865 50.20 12.67 0.17
C SER A 865 50.92 11.93 1.29
N PRO A 866 50.70 12.30 2.57
CA PRO A 866 51.44 11.70 3.66
C PRO A 866 51.07 10.23 3.78
N SER A 867 52.09 9.36 3.74
CA SER A 867 52.01 8.07 4.41
C SER A 867 51.74 8.37 5.89
N GLY A 868 50.53 8.07 6.34
CA GLY A 868 50.09 8.37 7.71
C GLY A 868 51.04 7.76 8.74
N PRO A 869 51.18 8.39 9.94
CA PRO A 869 52.18 8.00 10.92
C PRO A 869 52.01 6.53 11.33
N GLN A 870 52.88 5.66 10.83
CA GLN A 870 52.82 4.24 11.13
C GLN A 870 53.20 4.01 12.61
N PRO A 871 52.43 3.22 13.38
CA PRO A 871 52.87 2.77 14.68
C PRO A 871 54.13 1.89 14.51
N ALA A 872 55.17 2.16 15.29
CA ALA A 872 56.47 1.54 15.13
C ALA A 872 56.43 0.03 15.44
N GLY A 873 56.40 -0.82 14.40
CA GLY A 873 56.44 -2.27 14.55
C GLY A 873 56.32 -3.07 13.24
N THR A 874 55.45 -2.64 12.32
CA THR A 874 55.26 -3.32 11.01
C THR A 874 56.36 -2.96 10.01
N ARG A 875 57.02 -3.97 9.43
CA ARG A 875 58.11 -3.79 8.46
C ARG A 875 57.61 -3.83 7.01
N GLY A 876 57.93 -2.78 6.25
CA GLY A 876 57.89 -2.76 4.79
C GLY A 876 56.96 -1.69 4.19
N PRO A 877 57.25 -1.18 2.98
CA PRO A 877 56.26 -0.45 2.20
C PRO A 877 55.09 -1.40 1.88
N GLY A 878 53.87 -0.88 1.85
CA GLY A 878 52.70 -1.65 1.42
C GLY A 878 52.87 -2.15 -0.02
N THR A 879 52.21 -3.25 -0.38
CA THR A 879 52.22 -3.75 -1.77
C THR A 879 50.80 -3.73 -2.36
N LEU A 880 50.66 -3.17 -3.56
CA LEU A 880 49.42 -3.21 -4.34
C LEU A 880 49.67 -4.07 -5.59
N LEU A 881 48.82 -5.07 -5.80
CA LEU A 881 48.89 -6.01 -6.95
C LEU A 881 50.32 -6.57 -7.21
N GLY A 882 51.03 -6.91 -6.13
CA GLY A 882 52.41 -7.43 -6.20
C GLY A 882 53.44 -6.41 -6.71
N SER A 883 53.22 -5.13 -6.43
CA SER A 883 54.13 -4.00 -6.70
C SER A 883 54.32 -3.22 -5.41
N GLU A 884 55.55 -2.77 -5.11
CA GLU A 884 55.82 -1.92 -3.94
C GLU A 884 55.14 -0.54 -4.11
N LEU A 885 54.60 0.01 -3.02
CA LEU A 885 53.95 1.33 -2.98
C LEU A 885 54.98 2.46 -2.95
N ASP A 886 55.80 2.52 -3.99
CA ASP A 886 56.75 3.59 -4.27
C ASP A 886 56.69 3.99 -5.76
N GLU A 887 57.31 5.10 -6.11
CA GLU A 887 57.32 5.63 -7.48
C GLU A 887 57.94 4.64 -8.50
N ARG A 888 58.88 3.78 -8.08
CA ARG A 888 59.56 2.81 -8.94
C ARG A 888 58.75 1.53 -9.11
N GLY A 889 58.24 0.96 -8.02
CA GLY A 889 57.45 -0.27 -7.99
C GLY A 889 56.13 -0.12 -8.74
N LEU A 890 55.38 0.95 -8.48
CA LEU A 890 54.12 1.24 -9.18
C LEU A 890 54.31 1.45 -10.68
N ARG A 891 55.40 2.12 -11.09
CA ARG A 891 55.77 2.25 -12.51
C ARG A 891 56.11 0.93 -13.19
N PHE A 892 56.89 0.05 -12.53
CA PHE A 892 57.12 -1.31 -13.04
C PHE A 892 55.82 -2.12 -13.12
N GLY A 893 54.91 -1.96 -12.17
CA GLY A 893 53.58 -2.57 -12.20
C GLY A 893 52.75 -2.12 -13.41
N LEU A 894 52.71 -0.80 -13.68
CA LEU A 894 52.03 -0.24 -14.87
C LEU A 894 52.68 -0.67 -16.18
N GLU A 895 54.01 -0.67 -16.28
CA GLU A 895 54.71 -1.18 -17.46
C GLU A 895 54.35 -2.67 -17.70
N ARG A 896 54.36 -3.49 -16.65
CA ARG A 896 53.98 -4.92 -16.71
C ARG A 896 52.54 -5.09 -17.20
N ALA A 897 51.59 -4.37 -16.64
CA ALA A 897 50.17 -4.46 -16.99
C ALA A 897 49.89 -4.01 -18.44
N TYR A 898 50.44 -2.86 -18.87
CA TYR A 898 50.31 -2.42 -20.26
C TYR A 898 51.02 -3.36 -21.25
N ARG A 899 52.16 -3.96 -20.89
CA ARG A 899 52.80 -5.02 -21.71
C ARG A 899 52.00 -6.31 -21.75
N MET A 900 51.18 -6.61 -20.75
CA MET A 900 50.24 -7.76 -20.78
C MET A 900 49.03 -7.45 -21.66
N LEU A 901 48.41 -6.27 -21.53
CA LEU A 901 47.36 -5.81 -22.45
C LEU A 901 47.83 -5.85 -23.91
N ALA A 902 49.06 -5.36 -24.20
CA ALA A 902 49.68 -5.42 -25.53
C ALA A 902 50.07 -6.83 -26.03
N ARG A 903 49.85 -7.89 -25.23
CA ARG A 903 49.93 -9.30 -25.69
C ARG A 903 48.57 -9.92 -25.93
N LEU A 904 47.52 -9.38 -25.30
CA LEU A 904 46.14 -9.86 -25.36
C LEU A 904 45.32 -9.13 -26.44
N ALA A 905 45.65 -7.88 -26.75
CA ALA A 905 45.05 -7.12 -27.84
C ALA A 905 45.46 -7.65 -29.22
N GLU A 906 44.55 -7.56 -30.19
CA GLU A 906 44.78 -8.02 -31.56
C GLU A 906 45.89 -7.21 -32.29
N PRO A 907 46.53 -7.77 -33.34
CA PRO A 907 47.57 -7.08 -34.08
C PRO A 907 47.03 -5.84 -34.83
N GLY A 908 47.20 -4.66 -34.23
CA GLY A 908 46.73 -3.40 -34.83
C GLY A 908 47.10 -2.16 -34.01
N ALA A 909 46.35 -1.07 -34.23
CA ALA A 909 46.61 0.22 -33.61
C ALA A 909 46.53 0.19 -32.06
N GLU A 910 45.54 -0.48 -31.46
CA GLU A 910 45.42 -0.62 -30.00
C GLU A 910 46.70 -1.24 -29.41
N ARG A 911 47.23 -2.30 -30.03
CA ARG A 911 48.46 -2.97 -29.57
C ARG A 911 49.69 -2.06 -29.63
N ILE A 912 49.80 -1.22 -30.67
CA ILE A 912 50.87 -0.21 -30.77
C ILE A 912 50.72 0.83 -29.66
N GLU A 913 49.51 1.33 -29.44
CA GLU A 913 49.24 2.33 -28.39
C GLU A 913 49.53 1.78 -27.00
N LEU A 914 49.14 0.54 -26.68
CA LEU A 914 49.42 -0.13 -25.41
C LEU A 914 50.93 -0.32 -25.18
N VAL A 915 51.72 -0.57 -26.24
CA VAL A 915 53.19 -0.57 -26.14
C VAL A 915 53.75 0.83 -25.90
N GLU A 916 53.19 1.88 -26.52
CA GLU A 916 53.57 3.26 -26.18
C GLU A 916 53.21 3.60 -24.72
N ARG A 917 52.03 3.21 -24.23
CA ARG A 917 51.59 3.40 -22.84
C ARG A 917 52.59 2.74 -21.88
N ALA A 918 52.92 1.46 -22.11
CA ALA A 918 53.95 0.75 -21.34
C ALA A 918 55.31 1.46 -21.33
N ASN A 919 55.75 1.97 -22.48
CA ASN A 919 57.03 2.65 -22.60
C ASN A 919 57.06 4.01 -21.87
N ARG A 920 55.91 4.69 -21.66
CA ARG A 920 55.83 5.92 -20.84
C ARG A 920 56.10 5.65 -19.36
N PHE A 921 55.62 4.52 -18.83
CA PHE A 921 55.78 4.18 -17.41
C PHE A 921 57.10 3.48 -17.08
N ARG A 922 57.90 3.06 -18.07
CA ARG A 922 59.19 2.40 -17.85
C ARG A 922 60.14 3.21 -16.95
N PRO A 923 60.56 2.70 -15.77
CA PRO A 923 61.48 3.41 -14.89
C PRO A 923 62.82 3.74 -15.56
N ARG A 924 63.36 4.93 -15.28
CA ARG A 924 64.70 5.34 -15.72
C ARG A 924 65.77 4.56 -14.96
N THR A 925 66.28 3.50 -15.58
CA THR A 925 67.58 2.93 -15.23
C THR A 925 68.67 3.91 -15.67
N TRP A 926 69.37 4.52 -14.72
CA TRP A 926 70.66 5.15 -15.00
C TRP A 926 71.64 4.04 -15.41
N VAL A 927 72.46 4.34 -16.42
CA VAL A 927 73.55 3.50 -16.97
C VAL A 927 74.80 4.36 -16.96
#